data_AF-A0AA37WEX5-F1
#
_entry.id   AF-A0AA37WEX5-F1
#
_cell.length_a   1.000
_cell.length_b   1.000
_cell.length_c   1.000
_cell.angle_alpha   90.00
_cell.angle_beta   90.00
_cell.angle_gamma   90.00
#
_symmetry.space_group_name_H-M   'P 1'
#
loop_
_entity.id
_entity.type
_entity.pdbx_description
1 polymer ?
#
loop_
_entity_poly.entity_id
_entity_poly.type
_entity_poly.pdbx_seq_one_letter_code
_entity_poly.pdbx_strand_id
1 'polypeptide(L)'
;MTITSSGNAQHSIAREWNELLLEGIRGDFARPTVHARNLFHTSGAMYDAWAVYDSIAEPYFLGDTVGEYEFKFSGIPIPEDITEARKEAISFAMYRILRHRFLTSPGAWKVYTQTDSLMNLLGYNKNYTSLDYESGNPAALGNYIASEIIKFGLQDGSNEALQYENNYYEAVNDPLVMDLSGNSGISDPNKWQPLTLDVFIDQSGNVIPLNTPEFLSPEWGNVVPFAMKEEVLTTYDGNNGQYKVYHDPTAPSFIQDGLGLNDPYKWGFALVAAWSSHLGHSNDTLIDISPASYGNLDELPSSFDEYKQFYDYDKGGDASTGHPLNPTTGLPYEPNIVSRADYTRVLAEFWADGPDSETPPGHWFTLLNFINDNPLLVKKFEGKGEVLSDLEWDVKSYLALGGTMHDCAVSAWGIKGYYDYIRPVSAIRYMAEKGQSSSMDLPNYHPHGFPLKEGFFELVKEGDPLAGSQSQNVNQVKIFAWKGPNYIADPETTFADVGWILAKDWWPYQRPSFVTPPFAGYVSGHSTYSRAAADLLTKFTGSAFFPGGIGEFVAPRNEFLVFEDGPADEIVLQWATYQDASDQCSLSRIWGGIHPPIDDIPGRKIGMKIATESFEFVKDYFYSDEDQDGFYNYEDCDDNDRSVFPGAVEICDGIDNNCDGQIDEDLEIYTYYEDLDEDGYGNMNVTMDTCALLPPPGFVENADDCDDTVFATNPEGVEICDGIDNNCNGEIDEGLTIYTYYLDSDQDGFGNAAHPLDTCLASAPSNYVNNSDDCNDADGSIYPDALDFPDNDIDEDCSGRDASAFAFVLSDLGTSNFVIHYPDDIKANMKVLDISGKLVLSKELDFFTHYLDLNLTNLTTGLYILLLENENGEIIFRQKLVNP
;
A
#
# COMPACT_ATOMS: atom_id res chain seq x y z
N MET A 1 -33.81 11.64 -0.92
CA MET A 1 -32.49 12.24 -0.68
C MET A 1 -32.19 13.27 -1.77
N THR A 2 -32.32 14.58 -1.53
CA THR A 2 -31.84 15.62 -2.47
C THR A 2 -30.37 15.87 -2.18
N ILE A 3 -29.53 14.91 -2.57
CA ILE A 3 -28.08 15.11 -2.61
C ILE A 3 -27.84 16.18 -3.68
N THR A 4 -27.20 17.28 -3.33
CA THR A 4 -26.76 18.28 -4.30
C THR A 4 -25.70 17.63 -5.19
N SER A 5 -26.12 17.02 -6.31
CA SER A 5 -25.19 16.51 -7.32
C SER A 5 -24.48 17.70 -7.97
N SER A 6 -23.25 17.94 -7.53
CA SER A 6 -22.35 18.84 -8.22
C SER A 6 -21.84 18.14 -9.47
N GLY A 7 -22.46 18.42 -10.61
CA GLY A 7 -21.88 18.14 -11.92
C GLY A 7 -22.27 16.80 -12.53
N ASN A 8 -22.34 16.80 -13.85
CA ASN A 8 -22.87 15.76 -14.72
C ASN A 8 -21.89 14.57 -14.82
N ALA A 9 -21.76 13.77 -13.76
CA ALA A 9 -21.01 12.51 -13.82
C ALA A 9 -21.79 11.52 -14.69
N GLN A 10 -21.10 10.86 -15.62
CA GLN A 10 -21.70 9.79 -16.43
C GLN A 10 -21.69 8.52 -15.58
N HIS A 11 -22.85 8.10 -15.08
CA HIS A 11 -22.97 6.88 -14.27
C HIS A 11 -22.70 5.61 -15.10
N SER A 12 -22.20 4.56 -14.44
CA SER A 12 -22.12 3.25 -15.07
C SER A 12 -23.53 2.68 -15.31
N ILE A 13 -23.64 1.71 -16.23
CA ILE A 13 -24.92 1.03 -16.48
C ILE A 13 -25.41 0.28 -15.23
N ALA A 14 -24.50 -0.26 -14.41
CA ALA A 14 -24.86 -0.93 -13.16
C ALA A 14 -25.48 0.07 -12.18
N ARG A 15 -24.89 1.27 -12.05
CA ARG A 15 -25.41 2.35 -11.21
C ARG A 15 -26.80 2.84 -11.66
N GLU A 16 -27.06 2.92 -12.97
CA GLU A 16 -28.38 3.28 -13.51
C GLU A 16 -29.44 2.21 -13.18
N TRP A 17 -29.13 0.92 -13.34
CA TRP A 17 -30.06 -0.15 -13.00
C TRP A 17 -30.26 -0.32 -11.50
N ASN A 18 -29.22 -0.07 -10.69
CA ASN A 18 -29.33 -0.05 -9.24
C ASN A 18 -30.28 1.04 -8.75
N GLU A 19 -30.27 2.24 -9.36
CA GLU A 19 -31.25 3.29 -9.03
C GLU A 19 -32.69 2.84 -9.33
N LEU A 20 -32.91 2.14 -10.44
CA LEU A 20 -34.23 1.61 -10.75
C LEU A 20 -34.67 0.48 -9.81
N LEU A 21 -33.72 -0.30 -9.29
CA LEU A 21 -33.99 -1.27 -8.24
C LEU A 21 -34.41 -0.58 -6.93
N LEU A 22 -33.64 0.44 -6.49
CA LEU A 22 -33.98 1.23 -5.30
C LEU A 22 -35.35 1.90 -5.47
N GLU A 23 -35.66 2.43 -6.65
CA GLU A 23 -36.97 2.98 -6.95
C GLU A 23 -38.09 1.93 -6.90
N GLY A 24 -37.81 0.70 -7.35
CA GLY A 24 -38.72 -0.43 -7.18
C GLY A 24 -39.00 -0.73 -5.72
N ILE A 25 -37.96 -0.71 -4.88
CA ILE A 25 -38.05 -0.90 -3.43
C ILE A 25 -38.90 0.21 -2.78
N ARG A 26 -38.67 1.49 -3.12
CA ARG A 26 -39.49 2.62 -2.63
C ARG A 26 -40.96 2.47 -2.97
N GLY A 27 -41.25 1.91 -4.14
CA GLY A 27 -42.62 1.64 -4.59
C GLY A 27 -43.24 0.35 -4.05
N ASP A 28 -42.52 -0.44 -3.25
CA ASP A 28 -42.94 -1.75 -2.77
C ASP A 28 -43.43 -1.73 -1.30
N PHE A 29 -44.05 -2.82 -0.87
CA PHE A 29 -44.33 -3.03 0.55
C PHE A 29 -43.02 -3.09 1.35
N ALA A 30 -43.02 -2.59 2.59
CA ALA A 30 -41.84 -2.59 3.45
C ALA A 30 -41.44 -4.02 3.87
N ARG A 31 -40.58 -4.67 3.08
CA ARG A 31 -40.16 -6.07 3.24
C ARG A 31 -38.63 -6.18 3.24
N PRO A 32 -37.95 -5.77 4.33
CA PRO A 32 -36.49 -5.69 4.38
C PRO A 32 -35.79 -7.00 4.01
N THR A 33 -36.34 -8.16 4.38
CA THR A 33 -35.81 -9.48 4.01
C THR A 33 -35.85 -9.73 2.50
N VAL A 34 -36.99 -9.45 1.87
CA VAL A 34 -37.19 -9.58 0.42
C VAL A 34 -36.33 -8.57 -0.33
N HIS A 35 -36.20 -7.34 0.19
CA HIS A 35 -35.41 -6.29 -0.43
C HIS A 35 -33.91 -6.59 -0.37
N ALA A 36 -33.37 -7.05 0.76
CA ALA A 36 -31.98 -7.51 0.88
C ALA A 36 -31.66 -8.61 -0.15
N ARG A 37 -32.56 -9.59 -0.28
CA ARG A 37 -32.45 -10.66 -1.27
C ARG A 37 -32.51 -10.14 -2.71
N ASN A 38 -33.39 -9.19 -3.02
CA ASN A 38 -33.47 -8.59 -4.34
C ASN A 38 -32.18 -7.81 -4.68
N LEU A 39 -31.62 -7.08 -3.72
CA LEU A 39 -30.33 -6.39 -3.84
C LEU A 39 -29.20 -7.38 -4.14
N PHE A 40 -29.13 -8.50 -3.42
CA PHE A 40 -28.16 -9.56 -3.71
C PHE A 40 -28.32 -10.16 -5.11
N HIS A 41 -29.50 -10.69 -5.44
CA HIS A 41 -29.73 -11.40 -6.70
C HIS A 41 -29.47 -10.51 -7.92
N THR A 42 -29.88 -9.25 -7.87
CA THR A 42 -29.62 -8.30 -8.96
C THR A 42 -28.14 -7.92 -9.04
N SER A 43 -27.47 -7.74 -7.91
CA SER A 43 -26.03 -7.43 -7.90
C SER A 43 -25.21 -8.59 -8.46
N GLY A 44 -25.50 -9.83 -8.07
CA GLY A 44 -24.88 -11.02 -8.66
C GLY A 44 -25.21 -11.18 -10.14
N ALA A 45 -26.43 -10.85 -10.59
CA ALA A 45 -26.76 -10.84 -12.01
C ALA A 45 -25.89 -9.85 -12.82
N MET A 46 -25.68 -8.65 -12.27
CA MET A 46 -24.84 -7.63 -12.91
C MET A 46 -23.37 -8.03 -12.90
N TYR A 47 -22.89 -8.59 -11.78
CA TYR A 47 -21.54 -9.08 -11.64
C TYR A 47 -21.26 -10.24 -12.60
N ASP A 48 -22.09 -11.28 -12.66
CA ASP A 48 -21.91 -12.39 -13.58
C ASP A 48 -21.92 -11.94 -15.05
N ALA A 49 -22.82 -11.03 -15.42
CA ALA A 49 -22.86 -10.45 -16.76
C ALA A 49 -21.58 -9.67 -17.11
N TRP A 50 -20.84 -9.21 -16.10
CA TRP A 50 -19.55 -8.54 -16.23
C TRP A 50 -18.36 -9.52 -16.23
N ALA A 51 -18.34 -10.46 -15.28
CA ALA A 51 -17.27 -11.40 -14.98
C ALA A 51 -17.06 -12.44 -16.08
N VAL A 52 -18.12 -12.89 -16.78
CA VAL A 52 -17.97 -13.87 -17.88
C VAL A 52 -17.11 -13.38 -19.06
N TYR A 53 -16.83 -12.08 -19.13
CA TYR A 53 -15.93 -11.47 -20.12
C TYR A 53 -14.60 -11.02 -19.53
N ASP A 54 -14.40 -11.24 -18.23
CA ASP A 54 -13.16 -10.90 -17.53
C ASP A 54 -12.14 -12.04 -17.63
N SER A 55 -10.85 -11.71 -17.53
CA SER A 55 -9.77 -12.70 -17.58
C SER A 55 -9.34 -13.19 -16.21
N ILE A 56 -9.71 -12.47 -15.14
CA ILE A 56 -9.33 -12.75 -13.76
C ILE A 56 -10.58 -13.12 -12.95
N ALA A 57 -11.62 -12.29 -13.03
CA ALA A 57 -12.79 -12.47 -12.18
C ALA A 57 -13.64 -13.68 -12.60
N GLU A 58 -14.08 -14.47 -11.62
CA GLU A 58 -14.98 -15.59 -11.82
C GLU A 58 -16.44 -15.20 -11.56
N PRO A 59 -17.42 -15.69 -12.35
CA PRO A 59 -18.84 -15.49 -12.06
C PRO A 59 -19.24 -16.14 -10.72
N TYR A 60 -20.17 -15.53 -10.00
CA TYR A 60 -20.68 -16.06 -8.73
C TYR A 60 -21.76 -17.13 -8.93
N PHE A 61 -22.73 -16.89 -9.82
CA PHE A 61 -23.78 -17.89 -10.09
C PHE A 61 -23.34 -18.81 -11.23
N LEU A 62 -23.09 -18.25 -12.42
CA LEU A 62 -22.88 -18.99 -13.65
C LEU A 62 -21.68 -19.95 -13.58
N GLY A 63 -21.94 -21.25 -13.73
CA GLY A 63 -20.92 -22.29 -13.68
C GLY A 63 -20.81 -22.96 -12.31
N ASP A 64 -21.50 -22.45 -11.29
CA ASP A 64 -21.41 -22.93 -9.91
C ASP A 64 -22.76 -23.46 -9.38
N THR A 65 -22.74 -24.02 -8.17
CA THR A 65 -23.91 -24.49 -7.43
C THR A 65 -24.11 -23.63 -6.18
N VAL A 66 -25.23 -22.92 -6.13
CA VAL A 66 -25.61 -22.11 -4.95
C VAL A 66 -26.76 -22.80 -4.21
N GLY A 67 -26.50 -23.18 -2.96
CA GLY A 67 -27.40 -24.03 -2.19
C GLY A 67 -27.58 -25.39 -2.87
N GLU A 68 -28.81 -25.69 -3.31
CA GLU A 68 -29.13 -26.93 -4.04
C GLU A 68 -29.34 -26.71 -5.55
N TYR A 69 -29.08 -25.49 -6.05
CA TYR A 69 -29.32 -25.14 -7.45
C TYR A 69 -28.04 -24.99 -8.26
N GLU A 70 -27.95 -25.75 -9.34
CA GLU A 70 -26.85 -25.72 -10.30
C GLU A 70 -27.13 -24.70 -11.42
N PHE A 71 -26.31 -23.64 -11.52
CA PHE A 71 -26.37 -22.64 -12.57
C PHE A 71 -25.47 -23.04 -13.74
N LYS A 72 -26.03 -23.79 -14.69
CA LYS A 72 -25.23 -24.34 -15.81
C LYS A 72 -24.68 -23.23 -16.70
N PHE A 73 -23.38 -23.29 -17.00
CA PHE A 73 -22.77 -22.35 -17.93
C PHE A 73 -21.70 -23.04 -18.79
N SER A 74 -21.82 -22.89 -20.11
CA SER A 74 -20.90 -23.50 -21.08
C SER A 74 -19.81 -22.54 -21.58
N GLY A 75 -19.73 -21.33 -21.02
CA GLY A 75 -18.94 -20.23 -21.58
C GLY A 75 -19.66 -19.49 -22.71
N ILE A 76 -19.18 -18.29 -23.03
CA ILE A 76 -19.70 -17.44 -24.11
C ILE A 76 -18.56 -16.99 -25.03
N PRO A 77 -18.74 -16.92 -26.36
CA PRO A 77 -17.74 -16.33 -27.25
C PRO A 77 -17.41 -14.88 -26.86
N ILE A 78 -16.11 -14.55 -26.83
CA ILE A 78 -15.64 -13.20 -26.52
C ILE A 78 -15.95 -12.26 -27.69
N PRO A 79 -16.70 -11.16 -27.47
CA PRO A 79 -17.05 -10.20 -28.51
C PRO A 79 -15.90 -9.23 -28.81
N GLU A 80 -15.97 -8.51 -29.94
CA GLU A 80 -15.00 -7.45 -30.27
C GLU A 80 -15.07 -6.27 -29.29
N ASP A 81 -16.27 -5.91 -28.81
CA ASP A 81 -16.50 -4.84 -27.85
C ASP A 81 -17.10 -5.40 -26.55
N ILE A 82 -16.22 -5.71 -25.60
CA ILE A 82 -16.59 -6.24 -24.28
C ILE A 82 -17.40 -5.20 -23.49
N THR A 83 -17.11 -3.90 -23.65
CA THR A 83 -17.78 -2.85 -22.88
C THR A 83 -19.26 -2.77 -23.25
N GLU A 84 -19.57 -2.76 -24.56
CA GLU A 84 -20.96 -2.75 -25.01
C GLU A 84 -21.68 -4.08 -24.74
N ALA A 85 -20.98 -5.21 -24.81
CA ALA A 85 -21.53 -6.51 -24.44
C ALA A 85 -21.94 -6.57 -22.96
N ARG A 86 -21.06 -6.13 -22.05
CA ARG A 86 -21.36 -6.03 -20.61
C ARG A 86 -22.59 -5.14 -20.37
N LYS A 87 -22.67 -3.98 -21.03
CA LYS A 87 -23.83 -3.07 -20.92
C LYS A 87 -25.14 -3.71 -21.37
N GLU A 88 -25.13 -4.40 -22.51
CA GLU A 88 -26.32 -5.06 -23.04
C GLU A 88 -26.75 -6.24 -22.16
N ALA A 89 -25.81 -7.10 -21.75
CA ALA A 89 -26.10 -8.26 -20.90
C ALA A 89 -26.68 -7.84 -19.54
N ILE A 90 -26.05 -6.88 -18.85
CA ILE A 90 -26.55 -6.30 -17.59
C ILE A 90 -27.98 -5.77 -17.78
N SER A 91 -28.22 -5.02 -18.85
CA SER A 91 -29.51 -4.39 -19.08
C SER A 91 -30.64 -5.38 -19.32
N PHE A 92 -30.39 -6.44 -20.09
CA PHE A 92 -31.37 -7.50 -20.29
C PHE A 92 -31.59 -8.33 -19.02
N ALA A 93 -30.55 -8.61 -18.23
CA ALA A 93 -30.71 -9.31 -16.96
C ALA A 93 -31.59 -8.52 -15.99
N MET A 94 -31.22 -7.26 -15.74
CA MET A 94 -31.93 -6.38 -14.82
C MET A 94 -33.36 -6.11 -15.25
N TYR A 95 -33.60 -5.84 -16.54
CA TYR A 95 -34.95 -5.64 -17.06
C TYR A 95 -35.89 -6.81 -16.73
N ARG A 96 -35.40 -8.06 -16.84
CA ARG A 96 -36.21 -9.26 -16.60
C ARG A 96 -36.41 -9.51 -15.11
N ILE A 97 -35.35 -9.38 -14.30
CA ILE A 97 -35.42 -9.62 -12.85
C ILE A 97 -36.34 -8.59 -12.19
N LEU A 98 -36.13 -7.29 -12.42
CA LEU A 98 -36.94 -6.24 -11.78
C LEU A 98 -38.43 -6.39 -12.08
N ARG A 99 -38.77 -6.70 -13.34
CA ARG A 99 -40.18 -6.90 -13.73
C ARG A 99 -40.79 -8.16 -13.11
N HIS A 100 -39.99 -9.18 -12.83
CA HIS A 100 -40.45 -10.36 -12.10
C HIS A 100 -40.68 -10.05 -10.62
N ARG A 101 -39.66 -9.48 -9.95
CA ARG A 101 -39.67 -9.24 -8.48
C ARG A 101 -40.75 -8.25 -8.05
N PHE A 102 -40.97 -7.19 -8.82
CA PHE A 102 -41.93 -6.13 -8.50
C PHE A 102 -43.30 -6.34 -9.19
N LEU A 103 -43.59 -7.52 -9.73
CA LEU A 103 -44.85 -7.80 -10.42
C LEU A 103 -46.09 -7.51 -9.55
N THR A 104 -46.01 -7.81 -8.25
CA THR A 104 -47.09 -7.64 -7.27
C THR A 104 -46.91 -6.43 -6.36
N SER A 105 -45.89 -5.60 -6.61
CA SER A 105 -45.65 -4.37 -5.87
C SER A 105 -46.74 -3.33 -6.17
N PRO A 106 -47.18 -2.53 -5.17
CA PRO A 106 -48.06 -1.38 -5.41
C PRO A 106 -47.54 -0.41 -6.50
N GLY A 107 -46.22 -0.23 -6.56
CA GLY A 107 -45.50 0.61 -7.52
C GLY A 107 -45.11 -0.05 -8.84
N ALA A 108 -45.58 -1.27 -9.14
CA ALA A 108 -45.15 -2.07 -10.30
C ALA A 108 -45.17 -1.30 -11.65
N TRP A 109 -46.21 -0.47 -11.86
CA TRP A 109 -46.35 0.31 -13.09
C TRP A 109 -45.21 1.32 -13.29
N LYS A 110 -44.70 1.91 -12.20
CA LYS A 110 -43.62 2.91 -12.21
C LYS A 110 -42.31 2.23 -12.61
N VAL A 111 -41.99 1.11 -11.97
CA VAL A 111 -40.85 0.24 -12.32
C VAL A 111 -40.91 -0.13 -13.80
N TYR A 112 -42.05 -0.64 -14.28
CA TYR A 112 -42.19 -1.07 -15.67
C TYR A 112 -41.95 0.08 -16.65
N THR A 113 -42.50 1.24 -16.34
CA THR A 113 -42.34 2.45 -17.17
C THR A 113 -40.89 2.90 -17.20
N GLN A 114 -40.20 2.92 -16.07
CA GLN A 114 -38.80 3.35 -15.99
C GLN A 114 -37.85 2.35 -16.64
N THR A 115 -38.04 1.04 -16.42
CA THR A 115 -37.24 0.01 -17.11
C THR A 115 -37.48 0.03 -18.63
N ASP A 116 -38.71 0.30 -19.10
CA ASP A 116 -38.99 0.45 -20.52
C ASP A 116 -38.32 1.70 -21.10
N SER A 117 -38.34 2.82 -20.36
CA SER A 117 -37.67 4.06 -20.74
C SER A 117 -36.16 3.88 -20.87
N LEU A 118 -35.53 3.19 -19.91
CA LEU A 118 -34.09 2.94 -19.94
C LEU A 118 -33.70 2.03 -21.13
N MET A 119 -34.42 0.93 -21.35
CA MET A 119 -34.19 0.07 -22.52
C MET A 119 -34.34 0.82 -23.85
N ASN A 120 -35.34 1.72 -23.95
CA ASN A 120 -35.52 2.55 -25.15
C ASN A 120 -34.40 3.57 -25.32
N LEU A 121 -33.92 4.19 -24.24
CA LEU A 121 -32.80 5.14 -24.26
C LEU A 121 -31.51 4.47 -24.75
N LEU A 122 -31.27 3.23 -24.32
CA LEU A 122 -30.13 2.40 -24.72
C LEU A 122 -30.30 1.79 -26.13
N GLY A 123 -31.47 1.93 -26.75
CA GLY A 123 -31.75 1.39 -28.09
C GLY A 123 -31.99 -0.13 -28.15
N TYR A 124 -32.23 -0.78 -27.01
CA TYR A 124 -32.38 -2.23 -26.92
C TYR A 124 -33.81 -2.71 -27.21
N ASN A 125 -33.93 -3.82 -27.96
CA ASN A 125 -35.22 -4.44 -28.24
C ASN A 125 -35.71 -5.30 -27.06
N LYS A 126 -36.53 -4.71 -26.19
CA LYS A 126 -37.12 -5.40 -25.03
C LYS A 126 -37.92 -6.67 -25.32
N ASN A 127 -38.37 -6.86 -26.57
CA ASN A 127 -39.08 -8.08 -27.02
C ASN A 127 -38.12 -9.22 -27.40
N TYR A 128 -36.80 -9.01 -27.39
CA TYR A 128 -35.82 -10.05 -27.61
C TYR A 128 -35.67 -10.92 -26.36
N THR A 129 -36.14 -12.17 -26.43
CA THR A 129 -36.22 -13.09 -25.28
C THR A 129 -35.43 -14.40 -25.50
N SER A 130 -34.48 -14.41 -26.44
CA SER A 130 -33.63 -15.59 -26.63
C SER A 130 -32.82 -15.85 -25.36
N LEU A 131 -32.60 -17.13 -25.05
CA LEU A 131 -31.70 -17.59 -23.98
C LEU A 131 -30.42 -18.23 -24.56
N ASP A 132 -30.28 -18.24 -25.89
CA ASP A 132 -29.15 -18.84 -26.60
C ASP A 132 -27.93 -17.92 -26.56
N TYR A 133 -27.27 -17.89 -25.41
CA TYR A 133 -26.06 -17.10 -25.18
C TYR A 133 -24.83 -17.71 -25.87
N GLU A 134 -24.82 -19.02 -26.15
CA GLU A 134 -23.73 -19.72 -26.85
C GLU A 134 -23.51 -19.15 -28.27
N SER A 135 -24.53 -18.48 -28.84
CA SER A 135 -24.42 -17.70 -30.07
C SER A 135 -23.49 -16.48 -29.99
N GLY A 136 -23.02 -16.10 -28.79
CA GLY A 136 -22.24 -14.90 -28.53
C GLY A 136 -23.09 -13.63 -28.38
N ASN A 137 -24.42 -13.74 -28.25
CA ASN A 137 -25.31 -12.59 -28.11
C ASN A 137 -25.45 -12.12 -26.64
N PRO A 138 -25.04 -10.88 -26.30
CA PRO A 138 -25.09 -10.40 -24.91
C PRO A 138 -26.50 -10.25 -24.35
N ALA A 139 -27.48 -9.83 -25.17
CA ALA A 139 -28.88 -9.79 -24.74
C ALA A 139 -29.42 -11.18 -24.38
N ALA A 140 -28.99 -12.22 -25.10
CA ALA A 140 -29.36 -13.60 -24.80
C ALA A 140 -28.73 -14.09 -23.49
N LEU A 141 -27.46 -13.72 -23.24
CA LEU A 141 -26.81 -13.94 -21.95
C LEU A 141 -27.57 -13.27 -20.80
N GLY A 142 -27.92 -11.98 -20.93
CA GLY A 142 -28.69 -11.27 -19.91
C GLY A 142 -30.04 -11.91 -19.62
N ASN A 143 -30.78 -12.31 -20.67
CA ASN A 143 -32.04 -13.06 -20.49
C ASN A 143 -31.81 -14.42 -19.80
N TYR A 144 -30.72 -15.12 -20.13
CA TYR A 144 -30.37 -16.41 -19.51
C TYR A 144 -30.08 -16.26 -18.02
N ILE A 145 -29.21 -15.33 -17.64
CA ILE A 145 -28.88 -14.99 -16.24
C ILE A 145 -30.17 -14.73 -15.45
N ALA A 146 -31.02 -13.84 -15.97
CA ALA A 146 -32.29 -13.54 -15.31
C ALA A 146 -33.19 -14.76 -15.17
N SER A 147 -33.27 -15.61 -16.21
CA SER A 147 -34.07 -16.83 -16.16
C SER A 147 -33.58 -17.80 -15.08
N GLU A 148 -32.27 -17.95 -14.91
CA GLU A 148 -31.70 -18.87 -13.91
C GLU A 148 -31.87 -18.32 -12.49
N ILE A 149 -31.62 -17.03 -12.27
CA ILE A 149 -31.81 -16.38 -10.96
C ILE A 149 -33.28 -16.40 -10.52
N ILE A 150 -34.23 -16.25 -11.46
CA ILE A 150 -35.66 -16.39 -11.16
C ILE A 150 -35.99 -17.83 -10.75
N LYS A 151 -35.46 -18.84 -11.44
CA LYS A 151 -35.68 -20.25 -11.09
C LYS A 151 -35.09 -20.59 -9.72
N PHE A 152 -33.86 -20.17 -9.46
CA PHE A 152 -33.21 -20.30 -8.15
C PHE A 152 -34.09 -19.68 -7.06
N GLY A 153 -34.56 -18.46 -7.29
CA GLY A 153 -35.35 -17.74 -6.31
C GLY A 153 -36.67 -18.41 -5.91
N LEU A 154 -37.27 -19.21 -6.80
CA LEU A 154 -38.50 -19.94 -6.49
C LEU A 154 -38.29 -21.13 -5.54
N GLN A 155 -37.05 -21.49 -5.23
CA GLN A 155 -36.70 -22.68 -4.43
C GLN A 155 -35.54 -22.45 -3.44
N ASP A 156 -35.10 -21.21 -3.24
CA ASP A 156 -34.03 -20.85 -2.30
C ASP A 156 -34.48 -20.80 -0.83
N GLY A 157 -35.70 -21.26 -0.52
CA GLY A 157 -36.27 -21.23 0.83
C GLY A 157 -37.10 -19.97 1.16
N SER A 158 -37.14 -18.96 0.28
CA SER A 158 -37.87 -17.70 0.54
C SER A 158 -39.39 -17.79 0.46
N ASN A 159 -39.93 -18.91 -0.06
CA ASN A 159 -41.36 -19.11 -0.34
C ASN A 159 -41.96 -18.07 -1.32
N GLU A 160 -41.16 -17.60 -2.28
CA GLU A 160 -41.57 -16.57 -3.24
C GLU A 160 -42.84 -16.94 -4.05
N ALA A 161 -43.01 -18.22 -4.41
CA ALA A 161 -44.16 -18.69 -5.17
C ALA A 161 -45.51 -18.45 -4.44
N LEU A 162 -45.47 -18.41 -3.11
CA LEU A 162 -46.60 -18.07 -2.23
C LEU A 162 -46.42 -16.68 -1.62
N GLN A 163 -45.79 -15.76 -2.35
CA GLN A 163 -45.62 -14.35 -1.95
C GLN A 163 -44.93 -14.17 -0.59
N TYR A 164 -43.96 -15.04 -0.27
CA TYR A 164 -43.17 -14.98 0.96
C TYR A 164 -44.01 -15.17 2.23
N GLU A 165 -45.17 -15.81 2.13
CA GLU A 165 -46.03 -16.13 3.26
C GLU A 165 -45.29 -16.97 4.31
N ASN A 166 -45.63 -16.73 5.58
CA ASN A 166 -45.21 -17.53 6.72
C ASN A 166 -45.64 -19.00 6.51
N ASN A 167 -44.75 -19.93 6.81
CA ASN A 167 -45.02 -21.36 6.65
C ASN A 167 -45.67 -22.02 7.86
N TYR A 168 -45.25 -21.69 9.08
CA TYR A 168 -45.67 -22.42 10.28
C TYR A 168 -45.54 -21.65 11.61
N TYR A 169 -45.01 -20.43 11.63
CA TYR A 169 -44.98 -19.61 12.84
C TYR A 169 -46.39 -19.22 13.29
N GLU A 170 -46.62 -19.30 14.60
CA GLU A 170 -47.85 -18.85 15.26
C GLU A 170 -47.49 -18.03 16.51
N ALA A 171 -48.10 -16.86 16.67
CA ALA A 171 -47.84 -16.01 17.83
C ALA A 171 -48.45 -16.61 19.11
N VAL A 172 -47.69 -16.57 20.21
CA VAL A 172 -48.13 -17.07 21.52
C VAL A 172 -49.08 -16.10 22.24
N ASN A 173 -48.89 -14.80 22.01
CA ASN A 173 -49.64 -13.75 22.68
C ASN A 173 -50.81 -13.25 21.83
N ASP A 174 -51.93 -12.93 22.48
CA ASP A 174 -53.04 -12.25 21.81
C ASP A 174 -52.62 -10.85 21.38
N PRO A 175 -53.13 -10.33 20.24
CA PRO A 175 -52.78 -9.01 19.76
C PRO A 175 -53.05 -7.89 20.78
N LEU A 176 -52.10 -6.96 20.91
CA LEU A 176 -52.26 -5.75 21.71
C LEU A 176 -53.01 -4.69 20.90
N VAL A 177 -54.22 -4.33 21.34
CA VAL A 177 -55.00 -3.23 20.77
C VAL A 177 -54.46 -1.90 21.29
N MET A 178 -53.79 -1.14 20.43
CA MET A 178 -53.01 0.03 20.84
C MET A 178 -53.82 1.17 21.45
N ASP A 179 -55.07 1.33 21.03
CA ASP A 179 -56.01 2.33 21.55
C ASP A 179 -56.54 2.03 22.96
N LEU A 180 -56.35 0.80 23.44
CA LEU A 180 -56.72 0.41 24.78
C LEU A 180 -55.54 0.56 25.74
N SER A 181 -55.86 0.98 26.95
CA SER A 181 -54.91 1.12 28.06
C SER A 181 -54.48 -0.23 28.61
N GLY A 182 -53.18 -0.44 28.84
CA GLY A 182 -52.64 -1.68 29.39
C GLY A 182 -52.32 -2.75 28.34
N ASN A 183 -52.08 -3.97 28.82
CA ASN A 183 -51.74 -5.14 28.01
C ASN A 183 -52.26 -6.43 28.68
N SER A 184 -53.58 -6.52 28.87
CA SER A 184 -54.20 -7.66 29.57
C SER A 184 -54.19 -8.97 28.76
N GLY A 185 -53.90 -8.91 27.45
CA GLY A 185 -53.90 -10.06 26.53
C GLY A 185 -52.57 -10.81 26.45
N ILE A 186 -51.51 -10.32 27.09
CA ILE A 186 -50.20 -10.98 27.05
C ILE A 186 -50.15 -12.18 28.00
N SER A 187 -49.81 -13.35 27.45
CA SER A 187 -49.73 -14.63 28.16
C SER A 187 -48.28 -14.94 28.57
N ASP A 188 -47.31 -14.63 27.70
CA ASP A 188 -45.87 -14.76 27.95
C ASP A 188 -45.16 -13.42 27.66
N PRO A 189 -44.67 -12.72 28.70
CA PRO A 189 -43.99 -11.43 28.53
C PRO A 189 -42.60 -11.54 27.92
N ASN A 190 -42.09 -12.74 27.63
CA ASN A 190 -40.83 -12.91 26.92
C ASN A 190 -41.01 -13.14 25.42
N LYS A 191 -42.26 -13.29 24.97
CA LYS A 191 -42.60 -13.59 23.58
C LYS A 191 -43.17 -12.38 22.84
N TRP A 192 -42.99 -12.34 21.53
CA TRP A 192 -43.51 -11.28 20.68
C TRP A 192 -45.03 -11.24 20.77
N GLN A 193 -45.58 -10.05 20.53
CA GLN A 193 -47.00 -9.80 20.58
C GLN A 193 -47.38 -8.98 19.35
N PRO A 194 -48.29 -9.48 18.50
CA PRO A 194 -48.83 -8.71 17.39
C PRO A 194 -49.54 -7.44 17.89
N LEU A 195 -49.60 -6.41 17.07
CA LEU A 195 -50.34 -5.19 17.40
C LEU A 195 -51.57 -5.06 16.51
N THR A 196 -52.70 -4.70 17.12
CA THR A 196 -53.92 -4.29 16.41
C THR A 196 -54.01 -2.76 16.42
N LEU A 197 -54.03 -2.16 15.24
CA LEU A 197 -54.18 -0.72 15.00
C LEU A 197 -55.55 -0.41 14.40
N ASP A 198 -55.90 0.87 14.28
CA ASP A 198 -57.09 1.29 13.51
C ASP A 198 -56.90 1.00 12.01
N VAL A 199 -55.74 1.38 11.50
CA VAL A 199 -55.25 1.09 10.16
C VAL A 199 -53.76 0.83 10.25
N PHE A 200 -53.28 -0.21 9.58
CA PHE A 200 -51.85 -0.44 9.45
C PHE A 200 -51.37 0.12 8.11
N ILE A 201 -50.40 1.02 8.16
CA ILE A 201 -49.70 1.56 7.00
C ILE A 201 -48.24 1.20 7.19
N ASP A 202 -47.64 0.51 6.22
CA ASP A 202 -46.24 0.10 6.33
C ASP A 202 -45.28 1.31 6.24
N GLN A 203 -43.97 1.05 6.38
CA GLN A 203 -42.95 2.12 6.38
C GLN A 203 -42.91 2.89 5.04
N SER A 204 -43.20 2.20 3.94
CA SER A 204 -43.28 2.74 2.59
C SER A 204 -44.60 3.48 2.30
N GLY A 205 -45.52 3.59 3.28
CA GLY A 205 -46.77 4.33 3.13
C GLY A 205 -47.93 3.52 2.53
N ASN A 206 -47.80 2.20 2.39
CA ASN A 206 -48.83 1.35 1.83
C ASN A 206 -49.80 0.84 2.91
N VAL A 207 -51.10 0.96 2.66
CA VAL A 207 -52.13 0.42 3.56
C VAL A 207 -52.15 -1.11 3.44
N ILE A 208 -52.00 -1.81 4.56
CA ILE A 208 -52.15 -3.27 4.61
C ILE A 208 -53.61 -3.61 4.95
N PRO A 209 -54.25 -4.56 4.25
CA PRO A 209 -55.67 -4.87 4.45
C PRO A 209 -56.05 -5.33 5.86
N LEU A 210 -55.08 -5.88 6.60
CA LEU A 210 -55.23 -6.32 7.97
C LEU A 210 -54.71 -5.26 8.92
N ASN A 211 -55.52 -4.93 9.92
CA ASN A 211 -55.13 -4.00 10.97
C ASN A 211 -54.31 -4.69 12.09
N THR A 212 -54.11 -6.00 11.99
CA THR A 212 -53.22 -6.82 12.81
C THR A 212 -52.30 -7.59 11.87
N PRO A 213 -51.18 -7.01 11.42
CA PRO A 213 -50.28 -7.68 10.50
C PRO A 213 -49.65 -8.93 11.13
N GLU A 214 -49.43 -9.95 10.31
CA GLU A 214 -48.73 -11.18 10.69
C GLU A 214 -47.22 -10.95 10.82
N PHE A 215 -46.52 -11.90 11.44
CA PHE A 215 -45.06 -11.85 11.52
C PHE A 215 -44.47 -11.90 10.11
N LEU A 216 -43.70 -10.88 9.74
CA LEU A 216 -43.01 -10.81 8.45
C LEU A 216 -41.77 -11.73 8.44
N SER A 217 -41.82 -12.77 7.61
CA SER A 217 -40.71 -13.69 7.29
C SER A 217 -40.06 -14.41 8.51
N PRO A 218 -40.82 -14.98 9.47
CA PRO A 218 -40.23 -15.59 10.67
C PRO A 218 -39.27 -16.75 10.36
N GLU A 219 -39.45 -17.44 9.23
CA GLU A 219 -38.60 -18.55 8.81
C GLU A 219 -37.43 -18.15 7.90
N TRP A 220 -37.11 -16.84 7.75
CA TRP A 220 -36.13 -16.40 6.73
C TRP A 220 -34.71 -16.94 6.94
N GLY A 221 -34.38 -17.43 8.13
CA GLY A 221 -33.13 -18.17 8.36
C GLY A 221 -33.01 -19.45 7.51
N ASN A 222 -34.10 -19.95 6.93
CA ASN A 222 -34.10 -21.08 6.01
C ASN A 222 -33.75 -20.72 4.56
N VAL A 223 -33.62 -19.43 4.25
CA VAL A 223 -33.19 -18.98 2.92
C VAL A 223 -31.71 -19.28 2.74
N VAL A 224 -31.32 -19.71 1.54
CA VAL A 224 -29.91 -20.01 1.18
C VAL A 224 -29.05 -18.76 1.40
N PRO A 225 -28.00 -18.82 2.24
CA PRO A 225 -27.11 -17.67 2.47
C PRO A 225 -26.17 -17.42 1.29
N PHE A 226 -25.54 -16.25 1.29
CA PHE A 226 -24.54 -15.83 0.32
C PHE A 226 -23.14 -16.38 0.66
N ALA A 227 -22.60 -16.02 1.82
CA ALA A 227 -21.24 -16.35 2.25
C ALA A 227 -21.19 -17.18 3.55
N MET A 228 -22.25 -17.14 4.36
CA MET A 228 -22.29 -17.86 5.64
C MET A 228 -22.23 -19.39 5.44
N LYS A 229 -21.37 -20.03 6.22
CA LYS A 229 -21.08 -21.47 6.14
C LYS A 229 -21.81 -22.28 7.22
N GLU A 230 -21.79 -23.60 7.10
CA GLU A 230 -22.48 -24.51 8.02
C GLU A 230 -21.90 -24.44 9.45
N GLU A 231 -20.62 -24.04 9.62
CA GLU A 231 -19.97 -23.97 10.94
C GLU A 231 -20.58 -22.92 11.87
N VAL A 232 -21.22 -21.90 11.31
CA VAL A 232 -21.89 -20.84 12.08
C VAL A 232 -23.40 -21.03 12.18
N LEU A 233 -23.92 -22.13 11.61
CA LEU A 233 -25.33 -22.50 11.66
C LEU A 233 -25.63 -23.36 12.90
N THR A 234 -26.67 -22.98 13.64
CA THR A 234 -27.35 -23.87 14.58
C THR A 234 -28.79 -24.10 14.12
N THR A 235 -29.22 -25.36 14.13
CA THR A 235 -30.57 -25.74 13.71
C THR A 235 -31.40 -26.15 14.92
N TYR A 236 -32.58 -25.53 15.06
CA TYR A 236 -33.51 -25.75 16.16
C TYR A 236 -34.84 -26.34 15.69
N ASP A 237 -35.30 -27.36 16.38
CA ASP A 237 -36.67 -27.88 16.21
C ASP A 237 -37.64 -26.99 16.99
N GLY A 238 -38.49 -26.25 16.26
CA GLY A 238 -39.63 -25.53 16.82
C GLY A 238 -40.87 -26.43 16.93
N ASN A 239 -41.94 -25.90 17.52
CA ASN A 239 -43.19 -26.65 17.71
C ASN A 239 -43.83 -27.10 16.39
N ASN A 240 -43.68 -26.30 15.32
CA ASN A 240 -44.36 -26.49 14.03
C ASN A 240 -43.41 -26.57 12.83
N GLY A 241 -42.10 -26.43 13.03
CA GLY A 241 -41.10 -26.42 11.95
C GLY A 241 -39.68 -26.15 12.46
N GLN A 242 -38.71 -26.15 11.56
CA GLN A 242 -37.29 -26.05 11.87
C GLN A 242 -36.73 -24.65 11.60
N TYR A 243 -36.08 -24.06 12.59
CA TYR A 243 -35.43 -22.74 12.48
C TYR A 243 -33.92 -22.91 12.33
N LYS A 244 -33.38 -22.39 11.22
CA LYS A 244 -31.94 -22.20 11.02
C LYS A 244 -31.52 -20.85 11.58
N VAL A 245 -30.54 -20.87 12.48
CA VAL A 245 -30.04 -19.68 13.18
C VAL A 245 -28.54 -19.58 12.93
N TYR A 246 -28.14 -18.65 12.07
CA TYR A 246 -26.73 -18.35 11.80
C TYR A 246 -26.22 -17.31 12.79
N HIS A 247 -24.98 -17.47 13.25
CA HIS A 247 -24.34 -16.57 14.21
C HIS A 247 -25.13 -16.41 15.52
N ASP A 248 -25.66 -17.51 16.06
CA ASP A 248 -26.53 -17.48 17.23
C ASP A 248 -25.92 -16.71 18.42
N PRO A 249 -26.52 -15.57 18.83
CA PRO A 249 -26.03 -14.76 19.94
C PRO A 249 -26.34 -15.35 21.32
N THR A 250 -26.98 -16.52 21.38
CA THR A 250 -27.62 -17.13 22.54
C THR A 250 -28.86 -16.36 23.02
N ALA A 251 -29.60 -16.95 23.95
CA ALA A 251 -30.88 -16.42 24.41
C ALA A 251 -30.75 -15.02 25.04
N PRO A 252 -31.69 -14.10 24.74
CA PRO A 252 -31.72 -12.79 25.39
C PRO A 252 -32.08 -12.90 26.87
N SER A 253 -31.93 -11.80 27.61
CA SER A 253 -32.37 -11.75 29.00
C SER A 253 -33.91 -11.79 29.09
N PHE A 254 -34.44 -12.72 29.89
CA PHE A 254 -35.87 -12.82 30.18
C PHE A 254 -36.23 -12.12 31.49
N ILE A 255 -37.49 -11.70 31.63
CA ILE A 255 -37.95 -11.01 32.84
C ILE A 255 -37.79 -11.90 34.08
N GLN A 256 -37.28 -11.32 35.17
CA GLN A 256 -37.05 -12.02 36.44
C GLN A 256 -37.85 -11.40 37.59
N ASP A 257 -38.06 -12.18 38.65
CA ASP A 257 -38.79 -11.72 39.83
C ASP A 257 -37.96 -10.80 40.73
N GLY A 258 -38.48 -9.61 41.06
CA GLY A 258 -38.04 -8.82 42.22
C GLY A 258 -36.67 -8.14 42.12
N LEU A 259 -36.08 -8.05 40.93
CA LEU A 259 -34.76 -7.45 40.72
C LEU A 259 -34.78 -5.94 40.36
N GLY A 260 -35.95 -5.34 40.10
CA GLY A 260 -36.06 -3.92 39.73
C GLY A 260 -35.12 -3.55 38.57
N LEU A 261 -34.36 -2.46 38.69
CA LEU A 261 -33.36 -2.03 37.70
C LEU A 261 -32.09 -2.90 37.63
N ASN A 262 -31.93 -3.89 38.53
CA ASN A 262 -30.84 -4.88 38.41
C ASN A 262 -31.21 -6.05 37.49
N ASP A 263 -32.46 -6.10 37.01
CA ASP A 263 -32.90 -7.02 35.97
C ASP A 263 -32.52 -6.46 34.58
N PRO A 264 -31.68 -7.13 33.78
CA PRO A 264 -31.32 -6.67 32.44
C PRO A 264 -32.53 -6.44 31.53
N TYR A 265 -33.58 -7.28 31.65
CA TYR A 265 -34.82 -7.11 30.91
C TYR A 265 -35.48 -5.78 31.27
N LYS A 266 -35.74 -5.55 32.57
CA LYS A 266 -36.45 -4.35 33.02
C LYS A 266 -35.63 -3.08 32.79
N TRP A 267 -34.32 -3.16 33.00
CA TRP A 267 -33.42 -2.04 32.74
C TRP A 267 -33.43 -1.64 31.27
N GLY A 268 -33.31 -2.61 30.34
CA GLY A 268 -33.28 -2.34 28.91
C GLY A 268 -34.57 -1.71 28.40
N PHE A 269 -35.73 -2.24 28.78
CA PHE A 269 -37.02 -1.66 28.39
C PHE A 269 -37.34 -0.34 29.11
N ALA A 270 -36.91 -0.17 30.37
CA ALA A 270 -37.04 1.09 31.06
C ALA A 270 -36.14 2.17 30.45
N LEU A 271 -34.93 1.84 29.99
CA LEU A 271 -34.05 2.78 29.28
C LEU A 271 -34.76 3.37 28.05
N VAL A 272 -35.42 2.53 27.25
CA VAL A 272 -36.20 2.96 26.08
C VAL A 272 -37.29 3.97 26.49
N ALA A 273 -38.03 3.69 27.55
CA ALA A 273 -39.04 4.60 28.07
C ALA A 273 -38.43 5.92 28.59
N ALA A 274 -37.24 5.88 29.22
CA ALA A 274 -36.53 7.07 29.68
C ALA A 274 -36.07 7.95 28.51
N TRP A 275 -35.50 7.35 27.46
CA TRP A 275 -35.00 8.09 26.30
C TRP A 275 -36.11 8.76 25.50
N SER A 276 -37.36 8.30 25.62
CA SER A 276 -38.53 9.01 25.10
C SER A 276 -38.69 10.42 25.70
N SER A 277 -38.15 10.70 26.89
CA SER A 277 -38.13 12.06 27.48
C SER A 277 -37.22 13.05 26.73
N HIS A 278 -36.33 12.55 25.87
CA HIS A 278 -35.37 13.37 25.13
C HIS A 278 -36.00 14.06 23.91
N LEU A 279 -37.19 13.64 23.50
CA LEU A 279 -37.89 14.08 22.28
C LEU A 279 -38.67 15.40 22.44
N GLY A 280 -38.56 16.05 23.59
CA GLY A 280 -39.39 17.20 23.94
C GLY A 280 -38.97 18.51 23.28
N HIS A 281 -39.84 19.09 22.47
CA HIS A 281 -39.63 20.42 21.85
C HIS A 281 -39.33 21.51 22.88
N SER A 282 -39.92 21.42 24.09
CA SER A 282 -39.71 22.39 25.16
C SER A 282 -38.39 22.20 25.93
N ASN A 283 -37.53 21.26 25.49
CA ASN A 283 -36.24 20.98 26.12
C ASN A 283 -35.12 21.83 25.53
N ASP A 284 -34.54 22.72 26.33
CA ASP A 284 -33.43 23.61 25.94
C ASP A 284 -32.04 22.91 25.94
N THR A 285 -31.99 21.58 25.97
CA THR A 285 -30.71 20.84 26.00
C THR A 285 -30.04 20.91 24.63
N LEU A 286 -28.92 21.65 24.57
CA LEU A 286 -28.04 21.69 23.39
C LEU A 286 -26.94 20.63 23.50
N ILE A 287 -26.62 19.98 22.39
CA ILE A 287 -25.56 18.98 22.25
C ILE A 287 -24.71 19.28 21.01
N ASP A 288 -23.44 18.93 21.05
CA ASP A 288 -22.55 18.98 19.89
C ASP A 288 -22.61 17.64 19.16
N ILE A 289 -23.22 17.59 17.98
CA ILE A 289 -23.39 16.38 17.16
C ILE A 289 -22.29 16.22 16.09
N SER A 290 -21.23 17.03 16.14
CA SER A 290 -20.13 16.93 15.19
C SER A 290 -19.31 15.66 15.39
N PRO A 291 -18.51 15.25 14.39
CA PRO A 291 -17.58 14.15 14.56
C PRO A 291 -16.53 14.40 15.66
N ALA A 292 -16.33 15.64 16.14
CA ALA A 292 -15.45 15.91 17.29
C ALA A 292 -15.99 15.35 18.61
N SER A 293 -17.31 15.14 18.70
CA SER A 293 -18.00 14.77 19.94
C SER A 293 -18.69 13.41 19.88
N TYR A 294 -19.06 12.92 18.69
CA TYR A 294 -19.72 11.64 18.49
C TYR A 294 -18.92 10.70 17.58
N GLY A 295 -19.08 9.39 17.79
CA GLY A 295 -18.36 8.36 17.05
C GLY A 295 -17.07 7.90 17.74
N ASN A 296 -16.19 7.26 16.98
CA ASN A 296 -14.91 6.72 17.45
C ASN A 296 -15.07 5.73 18.62
N LEU A 297 -15.90 4.70 18.43
CA LEU A 297 -16.10 3.61 19.40
C LEU A 297 -15.13 2.44 19.15
N ASP A 298 -14.34 2.10 20.16
CA ASP A 298 -13.34 1.03 20.10
C ASP A 298 -13.93 -0.36 20.34
N GLU A 299 -14.80 -0.53 21.35
CA GLU A 299 -15.31 -1.83 21.77
C GLU A 299 -16.80 -1.82 22.11
N LEU A 300 -17.48 -2.93 21.78
CA LEU A 300 -18.90 -3.16 22.11
C LEU A 300 -19.05 -3.95 23.41
N PRO A 301 -20.00 -3.60 24.29
CA PRO A 301 -20.15 -4.22 25.59
C PRO A 301 -20.54 -5.70 25.49
N SER A 302 -20.09 -6.51 26.46
CA SER A 302 -20.26 -7.96 26.51
C SER A 302 -21.02 -8.44 27.75
N SER A 303 -21.10 -7.62 28.79
CA SER A 303 -21.78 -7.91 30.05
C SER A 303 -22.81 -6.84 30.41
N PHE A 304 -23.82 -7.18 31.22
CA PHE A 304 -24.84 -6.21 31.63
C PHE A 304 -24.26 -4.97 32.34
N ASP A 305 -23.16 -5.12 33.09
CA ASP A 305 -22.48 -3.99 33.71
C ASP A 305 -21.81 -3.08 32.66
N GLU A 306 -21.23 -3.65 31.61
CA GLU A 306 -20.69 -2.88 30.48
C GLU A 306 -21.81 -2.18 29.70
N TYR A 307 -23.00 -2.78 29.53
CA TYR A 307 -24.14 -2.10 28.88
C TYR A 307 -24.53 -0.83 29.63
N LYS A 308 -24.51 -0.85 30.97
CA LYS A 308 -24.81 0.33 31.80
C LYS A 308 -23.73 1.42 31.72
N GLN A 309 -22.51 1.05 31.36
CA GLN A 309 -21.41 2.00 31.12
C GLN A 309 -21.46 2.55 29.69
N PHE A 310 -21.84 1.71 28.75
CA PHE A 310 -21.91 2.04 27.33
C PHE A 310 -23.07 2.99 27.02
N TYR A 311 -24.29 2.68 27.47
CA TYR A 311 -25.46 3.54 27.22
C TYR A 311 -25.68 4.54 28.36
N ASP A 312 -25.61 5.84 28.07
CA ASP A 312 -25.92 6.87 29.06
C ASP A 312 -27.42 6.90 29.32
N TYR A 313 -27.80 6.47 30.53
CA TYR A 313 -29.20 6.36 30.93
C TYR A 313 -29.94 7.71 30.91
N ASP A 314 -29.27 8.77 31.37
CA ASP A 314 -29.90 10.07 31.67
C ASP A 314 -29.70 11.08 30.53
N LYS A 315 -28.57 11.02 29.83
CA LYS A 315 -28.27 11.93 28.71
C LYS A 315 -28.62 11.34 27.34
N GLY A 316 -28.71 10.01 27.26
CA GLY A 316 -28.83 9.30 25.99
C GLY A 316 -27.51 9.24 25.21
N GLY A 317 -27.49 8.41 24.17
CA GLY A 317 -26.29 8.13 23.40
C GLY A 317 -25.48 6.95 23.97
N ASP A 318 -24.24 6.84 23.51
CA ASP A 318 -23.31 5.77 23.86
C ASP A 318 -21.96 6.32 24.39
N ALA A 319 -20.96 5.45 24.47
CA ALA A 319 -19.62 5.77 24.95
C ALA A 319 -18.73 6.49 23.91
N SER A 320 -19.33 7.15 22.91
CA SER A 320 -18.62 7.89 21.87
C SER A 320 -17.57 8.85 22.45
N THR A 321 -16.42 8.92 21.79
CA THR A 321 -15.31 9.81 22.17
C THR A 321 -15.03 10.90 21.13
N GLY A 322 -15.49 10.70 19.89
CA GLY A 322 -15.28 11.60 18.77
C GLY A 322 -13.87 11.55 18.18
N HIS A 323 -13.74 12.09 16.97
CA HIS A 323 -12.51 12.26 16.22
C HIS A 323 -12.02 13.71 16.33
N PRO A 324 -10.83 13.98 16.88
CA PRO A 324 -10.37 15.36 17.07
C PRO A 324 -10.02 16.08 15.76
N LEU A 325 -9.63 15.34 14.72
CA LEU A 325 -9.15 15.87 13.43
C LEU A 325 -9.77 15.10 12.27
N ASN A 326 -10.09 15.81 11.19
CA ASN A 326 -10.42 15.20 9.91
C ASN A 326 -9.13 14.67 9.26
N PRO A 327 -9.03 13.37 8.92
CA PRO A 327 -7.79 12.77 8.41
C PRO A 327 -7.44 13.23 7.00
N THR A 328 -8.41 13.72 6.23
CA THR A 328 -8.18 14.21 4.86
C THR A 328 -7.65 15.65 4.86
N THR A 329 -8.18 16.52 5.73
CA THR A 329 -7.80 17.94 5.75
C THR A 329 -6.74 18.28 6.80
N GLY A 330 -6.56 17.43 7.81
CA GLY A 330 -5.69 17.69 8.96
C GLY A 330 -6.21 18.77 9.92
N LEU A 331 -7.43 19.26 9.73
CA LEU A 331 -8.05 20.29 10.55
C LEU A 331 -9.00 19.68 11.60
N PRO A 332 -9.21 20.35 12.75
CA PRO A 332 -10.25 19.95 13.70
C PRO A 332 -11.65 19.96 13.07
N TYR A 333 -12.52 19.04 13.47
CA TYR A 333 -13.94 19.15 13.13
C TYR A 333 -14.55 20.33 13.89
N GLU A 334 -15.34 21.14 13.18
CA GLU A 334 -16.04 22.27 13.78
C GLU A 334 -17.24 21.78 14.62
N PRO A 335 -17.49 22.37 15.80
CA PRO A 335 -18.65 22.02 16.61
C PRO A 335 -19.98 22.23 15.87
N ASN A 336 -20.89 21.27 15.99
CA ASN A 336 -22.22 21.28 15.39
C ASN A 336 -23.26 21.24 16.50
N ILE A 337 -23.57 22.41 17.07
CA ILE A 337 -24.42 22.54 18.26
C ILE A 337 -25.89 22.60 17.86
N VAL A 338 -26.68 21.61 18.30
CA VAL A 338 -28.12 21.50 17.98
C VAL A 338 -28.97 21.17 19.21
N SER A 339 -30.28 21.35 19.10
CA SER A 339 -31.24 20.84 20.09
C SER A 339 -31.21 19.31 20.11
N ARG A 340 -31.07 18.72 21.31
CA ARG A 340 -31.15 17.25 21.48
C ARG A 340 -32.51 16.71 21.04
N ALA A 341 -33.59 17.48 21.23
CA ALA A 341 -34.92 17.04 20.85
C ALA A 341 -35.11 16.96 19.33
N ASP A 342 -34.58 17.94 18.59
CA ASP A 342 -34.58 17.88 17.13
C ASP A 342 -33.67 16.77 16.62
N TYR A 343 -32.43 16.69 17.13
CA TYR A 343 -31.49 15.65 16.74
C TYR A 343 -32.06 14.25 16.91
N THR A 344 -32.63 13.92 18.08
CA THR A 344 -33.11 12.57 18.36
C THR A 344 -34.33 12.17 17.55
N ARG A 345 -35.23 13.12 17.23
CA ARG A 345 -36.38 12.89 16.34
C ARG A 345 -35.95 12.75 14.88
N VAL A 346 -35.07 13.64 14.40
CA VAL A 346 -34.47 13.54 13.05
C VAL A 346 -33.76 12.21 12.90
N LEU A 347 -32.97 11.81 13.89
CA LEU A 347 -32.22 10.56 13.85
C LEU A 347 -33.16 9.34 13.82
N ALA A 348 -34.23 9.36 14.63
CA ALA A 348 -35.23 8.30 14.66
C ALA A 348 -35.94 8.13 13.30
N GLU A 349 -36.27 9.23 12.61
CA GLU A 349 -36.97 9.18 11.31
C GLU A 349 -36.03 8.93 10.13
N PHE A 350 -34.82 9.51 10.12
CA PHE A 350 -33.82 9.31 9.08
C PHE A 350 -33.46 7.83 8.92
N TRP A 351 -33.15 7.16 10.03
CA TRP A 351 -32.80 5.74 10.03
C TRP A 351 -34.02 4.81 10.14
N ALA A 352 -35.24 5.33 10.26
CA ALA A 352 -36.46 4.54 10.12
C ALA A 352 -36.92 4.40 8.68
N ASP A 353 -36.23 5.07 7.75
CA ASP A 353 -36.53 5.08 6.33
C ASP A 353 -37.99 5.49 6.14
N GLY A 354 -38.30 6.76 6.47
CA GLY A 354 -39.62 7.38 6.32
C GLY A 354 -40.20 7.30 4.89
N PRO A 355 -41.34 7.97 4.59
CA PRO A 355 -42.35 7.62 3.57
C PRO A 355 -41.94 7.56 2.08
N ASP A 356 -40.64 7.56 1.77
CA ASP A 356 -40.02 7.18 0.49
C ASP A 356 -38.94 6.10 0.73
N SER A 357 -39.27 5.12 1.56
CA SER A 357 -38.35 4.15 2.20
C SER A 357 -37.68 3.19 1.21
N GLU A 358 -36.34 3.11 1.20
CA GLU A 358 -35.63 1.99 0.58
C GLU A 358 -35.51 0.77 1.52
N THR A 359 -36.12 0.79 2.71
CA THR A 359 -35.84 -0.11 3.84
C THR A 359 -34.35 -0.13 4.24
N PRO A 360 -33.98 -0.70 5.41
CA PRO A 360 -32.60 -0.61 5.89
C PRO A 360 -31.53 -1.11 4.90
N PRO A 361 -31.68 -2.29 4.23
CA PRO A 361 -30.65 -2.72 3.29
C PRO A 361 -30.53 -1.80 2.06
N GLY A 362 -31.64 -1.21 1.59
CA GLY A 362 -31.61 -0.27 0.47
C GLY A 362 -31.02 1.09 0.85
N HIS A 363 -31.22 1.56 2.09
CA HIS A 363 -30.58 2.78 2.58
C HIS A 363 -29.04 2.69 2.46
N TRP A 364 -28.45 1.54 2.83
CA TRP A 364 -27.00 1.33 2.70
C TRP A 364 -26.51 1.28 1.25
N PHE A 365 -27.37 0.88 0.30
CA PHE A 365 -27.08 1.04 -1.13
C PHE A 365 -27.15 2.50 -1.59
N THR A 366 -28.09 3.29 -1.06
CA THR A 366 -28.12 4.74 -1.30
C THR A 366 -26.85 5.42 -0.76
N LEU A 367 -26.36 5.00 0.42
CA LEU A 367 -25.08 5.47 0.96
C LEU A 367 -23.88 5.01 0.12
N LEU A 368 -23.85 3.75 -0.32
CA LEU A 368 -22.82 3.27 -1.25
C LEU A 368 -22.81 4.10 -2.54
N ASN A 369 -23.97 4.37 -3.13
CA ASN A 369 -24.08 5.21 -4.31
C ASN A 369 -23.57 6.64 -4.04
N PHE A 370 -23.92 7.22 -2.89
CA PHE A 370 -23.39 8.52 -2.47
C PHE A 370 -21.84 8.52 -2.37
N ILE A 371 -21.26 7.42 -1.87
CA ILE A 371 -19.80 7.25 -1.80
C ILE A 371 -19.21 7.10 -3.22
N ASN A 372 -19.79 6.24 -4.06
CA ASN A 372 -19.33 5.97 -5.42
C ASN A 372 -19.39 7.21 -6.33
N ASP A 373 -20.40 8.06 -6.13
CA ASP A 373 -20.62 9.30 -6.87
C ASP A 373 -19.73 10.45 -6.36
N ASN A 374 -19.01 10.26 -5.24
CA ASN A 374 -18.15 11.29 -4.65
C ASN A 374 -16.82 11.42 -5.43
N PRO A 375 -16.46 12.62 -5.95
CA PRO A 375 -15.26 12.81 -6.75
C PRO A 375 -13.94 12.67 -5.96
N LEU A 376 -13.98 12.63 -4.63
CA LEU A 376 -12.83 12.39 -3.77
C LEU A 376 -12.56 10.91 -3.53
N LEU A 377 -13.47 10.01 -3.93
CA LEU A 377 -13.24 8.58 -3.86
C LEU A 377 -12.21 8.16 -4.91
N VAL A 378 -11.14 7.51 -4.48
CA VAL A 378 -10.23 6.79 -5.37
C VAL A 378 -10.70 5.34 -5.43
N LYS A 379 -11.19 4.90 -6.58
CA LYS A 379 -11.81 3.58 -6.80
C LYS A 379 -10.76 2.47 -6.88
N LYS A 380 -10.06 2.22 -5.78
CA LYS A 380 -9.07 1.16 -5.59
C LYS A 380 -9.60 0.15 -4.59
N PHE A 381 -9.64 -1.13 -4.95
CA PHE A 381 -10.10 -2.17 -4.03
C PHE A 381 -9.13 -2.26 -2.84
N GLU A 382 -9.66 -2.20 -1.62
CA GLU A 382 -8.87 -2.05 -0.38
C GLU A 382 -7.93 -0.84 -0.36
N GLY A 383 -8.14 0.15 -1.23
CA GLY A 383 -7.22 1.28 -1.39
C GLY A 383 -5.89 0.91 -2.08
N LYS A 384 -5.77 -0.32 -2.61
CA LYS A 384 -4.57 -0.88 -3.24
C LYS A 384 -4.77 -1.12 -4.74
N GLY A 385 -3.68 -1.44 -5.44
CA GLY A 385 -3.70 -1.81 -6.85
C GLY A 385 -4.10 -0.68 -7.79
N GLU A 386 -4.54 -1.06 -8.99
CA GLU A 386 -4.96 -0.16 -10.05
C GLU A 386 -6.32 0.50 -9.78
N VAL A 387 -6.54 1.68 -10.37
CA VAL A 387 -7.85 2.35 -10.28
C VAL A 387 -8.85 1.62 -11.18
N LEU A 388 -9.90 1.09 -10.56
CA LEU A 388 -10.96 0.36 -11.25
C LEU A 388 -11.84 1.29 -12.09
N SER A 389 -12.35 0.77 -13.20
CA SER A 389 -13.38 1.47 -13.98
C SER A 389 -14.67 1.64 -13.16
N ASP A 390 -15.48 2.66 -13.46
CA ASP A 390 -16.75 2.89 -12.76
C ASP A 390 -17.67 1.66 -12.78
N LEU A 391 -17.75 0.97 -13.92
CA LEU A 391 -18.57 -0.22 -14.06
C LEU A 391 -18.04 -1.38 -13.20
N GLU A 392 -16.74 -1.63 -13.21
CA GLU A 392 -16.13 -2.68 -12.41
C GLU A 392 -16.28 -2.42 -10.91
N TRP A 393 -16.01 -1.19 -10.48
CA TRP A 393 -16.22 -0.77 -9.10
C TRP A 393 -17.66 -0.98 -8.65
N ASP A 394 -18.63 -0.56 -9.47
CA ASP A 394 -20.04 -0.68 -9.14
C ASP A 394 -20.48 -2.15 -9.04
N VAL A 395 -20.14 -3.02 -10.01
CA VAL A 395 -20.55 -4.43 -9.94
C VAL A 395 -19.89 -5.18 -8.78
N LYS A 396 -18.60 -4.92 -8.49
CA LYS A 396 -17.89 -5.53 -7.35
C LYS A 396 -18.46 -5.03 -6.01
N SER A 397 -18.64 -3.71 -5.85
CA SER A 397 -19.18 -3.14 -4.60
C SER A 397 -20.63 -3.54 -4.36
N TYR A 398 -21.46 -3.62 -5.41
CA TYR A 398 -22.85 -4.08 -5.30
C TYR A 398 -22.94 -5.55 -4.95
N LEU A 399 -22.13 -6.43 -5.55
CA LEU A 399 -22.16 -7.85 -5.17
C LEU A 399 -21.75 -8.03 -3.70
N ALA A 400 -20.64 -7.40 -3.30
CA ALA A 400 -20.16 -7.44 -1.92
C ALA A 400 -21.23 -6.95 -0.93
N LEU A 401 -21.80 -5.76 -1.16
CA LEU A 401 -22.81 -5.19 -0.25
C LEU A 401 -24.13 -5.95 -0.32
N GLY A 402 -24.60 -6.32 -1.51
CA GLY A 402 -25.84 -7.05 -1.72
C GLY A 402 -25.85 -8.38 -1.01
N GLY A 403 -24.80 -9.18 -1.20
CA GLY A 403 -24.62 -10.46 -0.51
C GLY A 403 -24.52 -10.30 1.00
N THR A 404 -23.77 -9.29 1.48
CA THR A 404 -23.66 -8.96 2.91
C THR A 404 -25.02 -8.59 3.52
N MET A 405 -25.83 -7.78 2.82
CA MET A 405 -27.19 -7.45 3.27
C MET A 405 -28.08 -8.69 3.28
N HIS A 406 -27.98 -9.56 2.27
CA HIS A 406 -28.74 -10.81 2.26
C HIS A 406 -28.40 -11.71 3.45
N ASP A 407 -27.13 -11.88 3.79
CA ASP A 407 -26.71 -12.67 4.96
C ASP A 407 -27.17 -12.05 6.29
N CYS A 408 -27.17 -10.72 6.39
CA CYS A 408 -27.76 -10.01 7.52
C CYS A 408 -29.25 -10.34 7.68
N ALA A 409 -30.00 -10.41 6.58
CA ALA A 409 -31.41 -10.77 6.60
C ALA A 409 -31.61 -12.21 7.09
N VAL A 410 -30.84 -13.16 6.54
CA VAL A 410 -30.89 -14.58 6.90
C VAL A 410 -30.60 -14.78 8.40
N SER A 411 -29.50 -14.21 8.90
CA SER A 411 -29.11 -14.34 10.31
C SER A 411 -30.12 -13.65 11.24
N ALA A 412 -30.42 -12.37 11.01
CA ALA A 412 -31.27 -11.61 11.93
C ALA A 412 -32.72 -12.15 11.98
N TRP A 413 -33.30 -12.55 10.85
CA TRP A 413 -34.66 -13.12 10.87
C TRP A 413 -34.71 -14.56 11.34
N GLY A 414 -33.66 -15.37 11.12
CA GLY A 414 -33.54 -16.68 11.76
C GLY A 414 -33.58 -16.58 13.29
N ILE A 415 -32.81 -15.64 13.85
CA ILE A 415 -32.80 -15.34 15.29
C ILE A 415 -34.16 -14.83 15.76
N LYS A 416 -34.76 -13.87 15.04
CA LYS A 416 -36.07 -13.30 15.39
C LYS A 416 -37.17 -14.34 15.41
N GLY A 417 -37.23 -15.21 14.41
CA GLY A 417 -38.23 -16.27 14.32
C GLY A 417 -38.09 -17.30 15.43
N TYR A 418 -36.86 -17.71 15.74
CA TYR A 418 -36.61 -18.71 16.77
C TYR A 418 -36.84 -18.18 18.19
N TYR A 419 -36.20 -17.07 18.56
CA TYR A 419 -36.29 -16.54 19.91
C TYR A 419 -37.65 -15.87 20.18
N ASP A 420 -38.27 -15.31 19.13
CA ASP A 420 -39.59 -14.70 19.17
C ASP A 420 -39.69 -13.64 20.29
N TYR A 421 -38.66 -12.80 20.43
CA TYR A 421 -38.53 -11.91 21.58
C TYR A 421 -39.42 -10.67 21.50
N ILE A 422 -39.91 -10.24 22.67
CA ILE A 422 -40.85 -9.13 22.85
C ILE A 422 -40.33 -7.75 22.42
N ARG A 423 -41.25 -6.85 22.05
CA ARG A 423 -40.98 -5.43 21.70
C ARG A 423 -41.21 -4.48 22.89
N PRO A 424 -40.58 -3.28 22.91
CA PRO A 424 -40.71 -2.34 24.02
C PRO A 424 -42.14 -1.97 24.40
N VAL A 425 -43.02 -1.68 23.43
CA VAL A 425 -44.40 -1.26 23.73
C VAL A 425 -45.17 -2.32 24.54
N SER A 426 -45.05 -3.59 24.15
CA SER A 426 -45.69 -4.70 24.85
C SER A 426 -45.08 -4.94 26.22
N ALA A 427 -43.75 -4.92 26.33
CA ALA A 427 -43.03 -5.11 27.58
C ALA A 427 -43.29 -4.00 28.61
N ILE A 428 -43.23 -2.74 28.18
CA ILE A 428 -43.46 -1.56 29.02
C ILE A 428 -44.90 -1.55 29.53
N ARG A 429 -45.90 -1.75 28.64
CA ARG A 429 -47.31 -1.77 29.04
C ARG A 429 -47.64 -2.95 29.96
N TYR A 430 -47.05 -4.12 29.72
CA TYR A 430 -47.18 -5.27 30.61
C TYR A 430 -46.65 -4.96 32.02
N MET A 431 -45.40 -4.50 32.12
CA MET A 431 -44.77 -4.18 33.39
C MET A 431 -45.55 -3.08 34.13
N ALA A 432 -46.03 -2.06 33.41
CA ALA A 432 -46.82 -0.97 33.95
C ALA A 432 -48.17 -1.44 34.54
N GLU A 433 -48.85 -2.36 33.87
CA GLU A 433 -50.13 -2.91 34.34
C GLU A 433 -49.97 -3.75 35.60
N LYS A 434 -48.82 -4.41 35.78
CA LYS A 434 -48.52 -5.16 37.01
C LYS A 434 -48.29 -4.28 38.23
N GLY A 435 -47.89 -3.02 38.04
CA GLY A 435 -47.54 -2.10 39.13
C GLY A 435 -46.05 -1.74 39.11
N GLN A 436 -45.43 -1.55 40.27
CA GLN A 436 -44.00 -1.21 40.38
C GLN A 436 -43.16 -2.33 40.98
N SER A 437 -41.86 -2.42 40.62
CA SER A 437 -40.95 -3.47 41.12
C SER A 437 -39.73 -2.94 41.90
N SER A 438 -39.66 -1.65 42.22
CA SER A 438 -38.51 -1.06 42.90
C SER A 438 -38.48 -1.34 44.41
N SER A 439 -39.62 -1.43 45.07
CA SER A 439 -39.67 -1.70 46.52
C SER A 439 -40.97 -2.33 46.96
N MET A 440 -40.89 -3.38 47.79
CA MET A 440 -42.05 -4.02 48.43
C MET A 440 -42.77 -3.10 49.43
N ASP A 441 -42.10 -2.06 49.93
CA ASP A 441 -42.67 -1.12 50.89
C ASP A 441 -43.50 -0.02 50.22
N LEU A 442 -43.39 0.13 48.90
CA LEU A 442 -44.16 1.09 48.12
C LEU A 442 -45.50 0.47 47.67
N PRO A 443 -46.56 1.28 47.53
CA PRO A 443 -47.84 0.80 47.01
C PRO A 443 -47.72 0.11 45.64
N ASN A 444 -48.68 -0.76 45.34
CA ASN A 444 -48.80 -1.43 44.06
C ASN A 444 -47.54 -2.20 43.62
N TYR A 445 -46.84 -2.82 44.59
CA TYR A 445 -45.67 -3.64 44.29
C TYR A 445 -46.05 -4.94 43.56
N HIS A 446 -45.29 -5.29 42.54
CA HIS A 446 -45.31 -6.58 41.88
C HIS A 446 -43.89 -6.96 41.41
N PRO A 447 -43.45 -8.23 41.55
CA PRO A 447 -42.12 -8.66 41.10
C PRO A 447 -41.81 -8.36 39.63
N HIS A 448 -42.78 -8.55 38.72
CA HIS A 448 -42.72 -8.16 37.30
C HIS A 448 -43.13 -6.69 37.01
N GLY A 449 -43.39 -5.88 38.04
CA GLY A 449 -43.79 -4.49 37.87
C GLY A 449 -42.72 -3.63 37.19
N PHE A 450 -43.10 -2.44 36.76
CA PHE A 450 -42.21 -1.46 36.15
C PHE A 450 -41.26 -0.84 37.20
N PRO A 451 -39.95 -0.71 36.92
CA PRO A 451 -39.03 -0.09 37.86
C PRO A 451 -39.25 1.43 37.96
N LEU A 452 -39.25 1.96 39.18
CA LEU A 452 -39.27 3.39 39.47
C LEU A 452 -37.86 4.00 39.44
N LYS A 453 -37.75 5.20 38.86
CA LYS A 453 -36.57 6.05 38.86
C LYS A 453 -37.02 7.51 38.88
N GLU A 454 -36.58 8.28 39.87
CA GLU A 454 -36.96 9.68 40.05
C GLU A 454 -36.70 10.50 38.77
N GLY A 455 -37.65 11.36 38.39
CA GLY A 455 -37.58 12.17 37.17
C GLY A 455 -37.98 11.46 35.88
N PHE A 456 -38.01 10.12 35.86
CA PHE A 456 -38.40 9.34 34.68
C PHE A 456 -39.67 8.54 34.91
N PHE A 457 -39.73 7.75 36.00
CA PHE A 457 -40.82 6.84 36.30
C PHE A 457 -41.19 6.91 37.78
N GLU A 458 -42.42 7.31 38.05
CA GLU A 458 -42.90 7.59 39.39
C GLU A 458 -44.29 6.99 39.61
N LEU A 459 -44.72 6.96 40.88
CA LEU A 459 -46.11 6.69 41.19
C LEU A 459 -46.95 7.95 41.03
N VAL A 460 -48.15 7.80 40.48
CA VAL A 460 -49.18 8.84 40.49
C VAL A 460 -49.56 9.11 41.96
N LYS A 461 -49.41 10.36 42.39
CA LYS A 461 -49.71 10.80 43.76
C LYS A 461 -51.15 11.32 43.85
N GLU A 462 -51.68 11.39 45.07
CA GLU A 462 -52.94 12.10 45.30
C GLU A 462 -52.79 13.59 44.92
N GLY A 463 -53.76 14.11 44.16
CA GLY A 463 -53.69 15.48 43.61
C GLY A 463 -52.87 15.64 42.32
N ASP A 464 -52.23 14.58 41.83
CA ASP A 464 -51.60 14.57 40.50
C ASP A 464 -52.67 14.72 39.39
N PRO A 465 -52.44 15.50 38.32
CA PRO A 465 -53.36 15.56 37.18
C PRO A 465 -53.73 14.19 36.61
N LEU A 466 -52.83 13.21 36.69
CA LEU A 466 -53.06 11.84 36.24
C LEU A 466 -53.87 10.98 37.21
N ALA A 467 -54.09 11.42 38.46
CA ALA A 467 -54.85 10.66 39.47
C ALA A 467 -56.27 10.29 38.98
N GLY A 468 -56.83 11.10 38.08
CA GLY A 468 -58.17 10.94 37.53
C GLY A 468 -59.25 11.46 38.47
N SER A 469 -60.47 11.61 37.95
CA SER A 469 -61.60 12.24 38.66
C SER A 469 -62.05 11.50 39.93
N GLN A 470 -61.68 10.23 40.09
CA GLN A 470 -61.99 9.40 41.26
C GLN A 470 -60.73 8.89 41.96
N SER A 471 -59.56 9.50 41.70
CA SER A 471 -58.25 8.99 42.18
C SER A 471 -57.97 7.55 41.74
N GLN A 472 -58.59 7.10 40.65
CA GLN A 472 -58.52 5.72 40.18
C GLN A 472 -57.12 5.30 39.70
N ASN A 473 -56.26 6.27 39.39
CA ASN A 473 -54.90 6.02 38.93
C ASN A 473 -53.85 6.24 40.03
N VAL A 474 -54.23 6.64 41.25
CA VAL A 474 -53.26 6.81 42.35
C VAL A 474 -52.53 5.49 42.60
N ASN A 475 -51.21 5.56 42.81
CA ASN A 475 -50.29 4.43 42.91
C ASN A 475 -50.08 3.60 41.63
N GLN A 476 -50.65 4.00 40.48
CA GLN A 476 -50.20 3.45 39.20
C GLN A 476 -48.88 4.12 38.79
N VAL A 477 -48.13 3.43 37.92
CA VAL A 477 -46.88 3.96 37.38
C VAL A 477 -47.19 5.00 36.30
N LYS A 478 -46.54 6.16 36.40
CA LYS A 478 -46.47 7.19 35.36
C LYS A 478 -45.04 7.31 34.85
N ILE A 479 -44.89 7.70 33.60
CA ILE A 479 -43.62 7.92 32.94
C ILE A 479 -43.56 9.32 32.34
N PHE A 480 -42.39 9.94 32.34
CA PHE A 480 -42.12 11.20 31.66
C PHE A 480 -41.54 10.90 30.29
N ALA A 481 -42.34 11.06 29.23
CA ALA A 481 -42.04 10.56 27.89
C ALA A 481 -42.74 11.40 26.81
N TRP A 482 -42.47 11.15 25.53
CA TRP A 482 -43.28 11.68 24.42
C TRP A 482 -44.74 11.26 24.62
N LYS A 483 -45.66 12.23 24.57
CA LYS A 483 -47.05 12.00 25.02
C LYS A 483 -47.88 11.14 24.08
N GLY A 484 -47.39 10.87 22.87
CA GLY A 484 -48.05 9.99 21.91
C GLY A 484 -48.93 10.71 20.88
N PRO A 485 -49.44 9.94 19.90
CA PRO A 485 -50.17 10.47 18.74
C PRO A 485 -51.47 11.19 19.09
N ASN A 486 -52.10 10.85 20.23
CA ASN A 486 -53.34 11.51 20.68
C ASN A 486 -53.17 13.00 21.01
N TYR A 487 -51.94 13.49 21.11
CA TYR A 487 -51.63 14.91 21.34
C TYR A 487 -51.25 15.65 20.05
N ILE A 488 -51.24 14.96 18.91
CA ILE A 488 -50.95 15.52 17.58
C ILE A 488 -52.30 15.63 16.85
N ALA A 489 -52.77 16.86 16.66
CA ALA A 489 -54.03 17.11 15.96
C ALA A 489 -53.84 17.05 14.43
N ASP A 490 -52.67 17.50 13.98
CA ASP A 490 -52.23 17.55 12.59
C ASP A 490 -50.70 17.40 12.56
N PRO A 491 -50.14 16.32 12.00
CA PRO A 491 -48.69 16.10 11.98
C PRO A 491 -47.93 17.14 11.16
N GLU A 492 -48.59 17.90 10.27
CA GLU A 492 -47.94 18.97 9.49
C GLU A 492 -47.78 20.28 10.28
N THR A 493 -48.53 20.45 11.37
CA THR A 493 -48.60 21.76 12.07
C THR A 493 -48.57 21.66 13.59
N THR A 494 -48.56 20.45 14.15
CA THR A 494 -48.58 20.22 15.60
C THR A 494 -47.65 19.08 15.99
N PHE A 495 -47.32 19.05 17.28
CA PHE A 495 -46.42 18.07 17.89
C PHE A 495 -46.92 17.66 19.26
N ALA A 496 -46.55 16.46 19.72
CA ALA A 496 -47.02 15.96 21.00
C ALA A 496 -46.32 16.68 22.16
N ASP A 497 -45.00 16.90 22.08
CA ASP A 497 -44.11 17.24 23.20
C ASP A 497 -44.03 16.12 24.27
N VAL A 498 -43.15 16.29 25.25
CA VAL A 498 -42.97 15.35 26.37
C VAL A 498 -43.79 15.76 27.60
N GLY A 499 -44.14 14.78 28.44
CA GLY A 499 -44.89 15.01 29.67
C GLY A 499 -45.14 13.75 30.47
N TRP A 500 -45.71 13.90 31.66
CA TRP A 500 -46.15 12.77 32.47
C TRP A 500 -47.40 12.12 31.85
N ILE A 501 -47.31 10.84 31.53
CA ILE A 501 -48.41 9.98 31.07
C ILE A 501 -48.49 8.71 31.92
N LEU A 502 -49.62 8.00 31.89
CA LEU A 502 -49.69 6.68 32.50
C LEU A 502 -48.81 5.70 31.73
N ALA A 503 -47.99 4.92 32.44
CA ALA A 503 -47.01 4.02 31.82
C ALA A 503 -47.66 2.95 30.92
N LYS A 504 -48.87 2.52 31.29
CA LYS A 504 -49.69 1.57 30.53
C LYS A 504 -50.29 2.13 29.23
N ASP A 505 -50.15 3.43 29.01
CA ASP A 505 -50.59 4.14 27.80
C ASP A 505 -49.41 4.59 26.93
N TRP A 506 -48.18 4.13 27.23
CA TRP A 506 -46.98 4.56 26.51
C TRP A 506 -47.02 4.21 25.02
N TRP A 507 -46.44 5.08 24.20
CA TRP A 507 -46.23 4.89 22.78
C TRP A 507 -44.75 5.11 22.42
N PRO A 508 -44.17 4.27 21.54
CA PRO A 508 -42.90 4.60 20.90
C PRO A 508 -43.06 5.82 19.99
N TYR A 509 -41.98 6.55 19.72
CA TYR A 509 -42.00 7.70 18.80
C TYR A 509 -42.13 7.22 17.36
N GLN A 510 -43.37 7.02 16.94
CA GLN A 510 -43.78 6.43 15.68
C GLN A 510 -45.19 6.92 15.29
N ARG A 511 -45.57 6.72 14.02
CA ARG A 511 -46.93 7.00 13.55
C ARG A 511 -47.95 6.06 14.19
N PRO A 512 -49.19 6.50 14.45
CA PRO A 512 -50.24 5.63 14.99
C PRO A 512 -50.61 4.48 14.06
N SER A 513 -50.35 4.62 12.76
CA SER A 513 -50.54 3.57 11.74
C SER A 513 -49.37 2.60 11.60
N PHE A 514 -48.24 2.85 12.27
CA PHE A 514 -47.04 2.01 12.26
C PHE A 514 -46.31 2.13 13.61
N VAL A 515 -46.75 1.41 14.63
CA VAL A 515 -46.22 1.57 16.00
C VAL A 515 -44.88 0.85 16.22
N THR A 516 -44.74 -0.34 15.64
CA THR A 516 -43.51 -1.12 15.62
C THR A 516 -43.58 -2.06 14.42
N PRO A 517 -42.44 -2.44 13.83
CA PRO A 517 -42.45 -3.40 12.74
C PRO A 517 -43.09 -4.74 13.14
N PRO A 518 -43.80 -5.43 12.22
CA PRO A 518 -44.57 -6.64 12.52
C PRO A 518 -43.68 -7.89 12.61
N PHE A 519 -42.72 -7.88 13.51
CA PHE A 519 -41.80 -8.98 13.79
C PHE A 519 -41.09 -8.78 15.14
N ALA A 520 -40.58 -9.89 15.70
CA ALA A 520 -39.86 -9.92 16.97
C ALA A 520 -38.67 -8.93 17.06
N GLY A 521 -38.32 -8.55 18.29
CA GLY A 521 -37.26 -7.57 18.58
C GLY A 521 -35.84 -8.11 18.38
N TYR A 522 -35.52 -9.22 19.03
CA TYR A 522 -34.16 -9.73 19.14
C TYR A 522 -33.73 -10.55 17.91
N VAL A 523 -32.66 -10.20 17.20
CA VAL A 523 -31.80 -9.00 17.30
C VAL A 523 -32.28 -7.88 16.37
N SER A 524 -31.84 -6.64 16.58
CA SER A 524 -32.16 -5.48 15.72
C SER A 524 -31.60 -5.67 14.31
N GLY A 525 -32.48 -5.78 13.32
CA GLY A 525 -32.07 -5.89 11.91
C GLY A 525 -31.29 -4.65 11.44
N HIS A 526 -31.69 -3.45 11.86
CA HIS A 526 -30.96 -2.21 11.50
C HIS A 526 -29.54 -2.21 12.07
N SER A 527 -29.36 -2.67 13.31
CA SER A 527 -28.04 -2.78 13.93
C SER A 527 -27.16 -3.79 13.19
N THR A 528 -27.73 -4.91 12.73
CA THR A 528 -27.02 -5.90 11.93
C THR A 528 -26.65 -5.38 10.54
N TYR A 529 -27.62 -4.89 9.76
CA TYR A 529 -27.38 -4.34 8.42
C TYR A 529 -26.36 -3.21 8.45
N SER A 530 -26.54 -2.24 9.35
CA SER A 530 -25.70 -1.05 9.38
C SER A 530 -24.26 -1.37 9.73
N ARG A 531 -24.04 -2.23 10.74
CA ARG A 531 -22.69 -2.59 11.13
C ARG A 531 -21.99 -3.41 10.06
N ALA A 532 -22.71 -4.34 9.45
CA ALA A 532 -22.14 -5.13 8.36
C ALA A 532 -21.76 -4.26 7.16
N ALA A 533 -22.63 -3.34 6.77
CA ALA A 533 -22.35 -2.42 5.66
C ALA A 533 -21.16 -1.50 5.97
N ALA A 534 -21.10 -0.91 7.18
CA ALA A 534 -20.01 -0.03 7.56
C ALA A 534 -18.64 -0.72 7.55
N ASP A 535 -18.55 -1.92 8.13
CA ASP A 535 -17.30 -2.68 8.20
C ASP A 535 -16.89 -3.20 6.81
N LEU A 536 -17.86 -3.61 5.99
CA LEU A 536 -17.62 -3.99 4.60
C LEU A 536 -17.09 -2.82 3.78
N LEU A 537 -17.75 -1.65 3.85
CA LEU A 537 -17.33 -0.46 3.11
C LEU A 537 -15.93 -0.02 3.54
N THR A 538 -15.62 -0.13 4.83
CA THR A 538 -14.28 0.17 5.35
C THR A 538 -13.21 -0.69 4.69
N LYS A 539 -13.43 -2.00 4.63
CA LYS A 539 -12.54 -2.95 3.95
C LYS A 539 -12.47 -2.66 2.44
N PHE A 540 -13.62 -2.55 1.79
CA PHE A 540 -13.73 -2.40 0.33
C PHE A 540 -13.07 -1.11 -0.17
N THR A 541 -13.25 0.02 0.50
CA THR A 541 -12.64 1.30 0.11
C THR A 541 -11.21 1.49 0.62
N GLY A 542 -10.70 0.60 1.48
CA GLY A 542 -9.40 0.76 2.13
C GLY A 542 -9.32 1.91 3.13
N SER A 543 -10.47 2.42 3.58
CA SER A 543 -10.57 3.59 4.45
C SER A 543 -11.81 3.49 5.33
N ALA A 544 -11.65 3.72 6.63
CA ALA A 544 -12.79 3.80 7.55
C ALA A 544 -13.62 5.08 7.36
N PHE A 545 -13.03 6.11 6.74
CA PHE A 545 -13.61 7.44 6.61
C PHE A 545 -14.37 7.60 5.30
N PHE A 546 -15.48 8.34 5.35
CA PHE A 546 -16.14 8.83 4.15
C PHE A 546 -15.16 9.64 3.28
N PRO A 547 -15.29 9.65 1.94
CA PRO A 547 -14.44 10.47 1.08
C PRO A 547 -14.47 11.95 1.49
N GLY A 548 -13.29 12.57 1.70
CA GLY A 548 -13.17 13.91 2.28
C GLY A 548 -13.14 13.95 3.82
N GLY A 549 -13.23 12.81 4.48
CA GLY A 549 -13.24 12.66 5.93
C GLY A 549 -14.58 13.03 6.58
N ILE A 550 -15.65 13.21 5.82
CA ILE A 550 -16.98 13.54 6.37
C ILE A 550 -18.10 13.13 5.40
N GLY A 551 -19.11 12.45 5.92
CA GLY A 551 -20.42 12.26 5.29
C GLY A 551 -21.45 13.15 5.98
N GLU A 552 -22.37 13.75 5.21
CA GLU A 552 -23.36 14.68 5.73
C GLU A 552 -24.76 14.42 5.17
N PHE A 553 -25.77 14.66 6.00
CA PHE A 553 -27.17 14.69 5.59
C PHE A 553 -27.89 15.89 6.19
N VAL A 554 -28.60 16.65 5.36
CA VAL A 554 -29.36 17.83 5.77
C VAL A 554 -30.83 17.46 5.97
N ALA A 555 -31.33 17.64 7.19
CA ALA A 555 -32.74 17.59 7.54
C ALA A 555 -33.27 19.04 7.63
N PRO A 556 -34.01 19.53 6.62
CA PRO A 556 -34.42 20.92 6.59
C PRO A 556 -35.48 21.22 7.66
N ARG A 557 -35.41 22.43 8.21
CA ARG A 557 -36.35 22.97 9.19
C ARG A 557 -37.80 22.83 8.71
N ASN A 558 -38.67 22.29 9.57
CA ASN A 558 -40.11 22.12 9.34
C ASN A 558 -40.49 21.34 8.07
N GLU A 559 -39.56 20.62 7.45
CA GLU A 559 -39.80 19.92 6.17
C GLU A 559 -39.39 18.44 6.22
N PHE A 560 -38.75 17.98 7.30
CA PHE A 560 -38.20 16.62 7.36
C PHE A 560 -39.03 15.65 8.20
N LEU A 561 -39.50 16.06 9.39
CA LEU A 561 -40.25 15.15 10.25
C LEU A 561 -41.66 14.94 9.69
N VAL A 562 -42.12 13.68 9.73
CA VAL A 562 -43.43 13.26 9.23
C VAL A 562 -44.29 12.63 10.32
N PHE A 563 -43.74 12.39 11.51
CA PHE A 563 -44.52 11.89 12.66
C PHE A 563 -45.23 13.03 13.38
N GLU A 564 -44.59 14.20 13.42
CA GLU A 564 -45.07 15.47 13.95
C GLU A 564 -44.28 16.63 13.32
N ASP A 565 -44.72 17.87 13.54
CA ASP A 565 -44.05 19.07 13.00
C ASP A 565 -42.60 19.20 13.49
N GLY A 566 -41.69 19.53 12.58
CA GLY A 566 -40.28 19.79 12.84
C GLY A 566 -39.32 19.27 11.74
N PRO A 567 -38.00 19.31 11.98
CA PRO A 567 -37.33 19.84 13.17
C PRO A 567 -37.48 21.37 13.28
N ALA A 568 -37.38 21.92 14.49
CA ALA A 568 -37.59 23.34 14.74
C ALA A 568 -36.50 24.23 14.11
N ASP A 569 -35.29 23.70 13.97
CA ASP A 569 -34.18 24.26 13.21
C ASP A 569 -33.60 23.21 12.24
N GLU A 570 -32.81 23.65 11.26
CA GLU A 570 -32.12 22.74 10.34
C GLU A 570 -31.12 21.88 11.11
N ILE A 571 -31.13 20.57 10.85
CA ILE A 571 -30.19 19.62 11.46
C ILE A 571 -29.32 19.02 10.36
N VAL A 572 -28.01 19.10 10.53
CA VAL A 572 -27.05 18.44 9.65
C VAL A 572 -26.45 17.26 10.41
N LEU A 573 -26.83 16.05 10.04
CA LEU A 573 -26.19 14.83 10.53
C LEU A 573 -24.81 14.73 9.88
N GLN A 574 -23.80 14.39 10.69
CA GLN A 574 -22.41 14.26 10.25
C GLN A 574 -21.80 12.96 10.74
N TRP A 575 -20.97 12.34 9.92
CA TRP A 575 -20.25 11.09 10.22
C TRP A 575 -18.82 11.20 9.70
N ALA A 576 -17.80 10.94 10.52
CA ALA A 576 -16.44 10.85 10.01
C ALA A 576 -16.22 9.50 9.33
N THR A 577 -16.61 8.42 10.02
CA THR A 577 -16.47 7.04 9.56
C THR A 577 -17.80 6.41 9.18
N TYR A 578 -17.75 5.36 8.34
CA TYR A 578 -18.93 4.53 8.08
C TYR A 578 -19.47 3.90 9.37
N GLN A 579 -18.58 3.59 10.32
CA GLN A 579 -18.94 3.06 11.62
C GLN A 579 -19.78 4.06 12.42
N ASP A 580 -19.42 5.35 12.42
CA ASP A 580 -20.19 6.40 13.11
C ASP A 580 -21.63 6.48 12.60
N ALA A 581 -21.82 6.31 11.28
CA ALA A 581 -23.15 6.25 10.67
C ALA A 581 -23.93 5.00 11.15
N SER A 582 -23.27 3.84 11.24
CA SER A 582 -23.87 2.63 11.80
C SER A 582 -24.24 2.75 13.29
N ASP A 583 -23.37 3.39 14.08
CA ASP A 583 -23.59 3.57 15.50
C ASP A 583 -24.79 4.49 15.75
N GLN A 584 -24.89 5.57 14.99
CA GLN A 584 -26.07 6.43 14.95
C GLN A 584 -27.34 5.70 14.46
N CYS A 585 -27.24 4.88 13.42
CA CYS A 585 -28.35 4.05 12.94
C CYS A 585 -28.92 3.17 14.04
N SER A 586 -28.05 2.58 14.85
CA SER A 586 -28.42 1.70 15.94
C SER A 586 -29.08 2.44 17.11
N LEU A 587 -28.49 3.56 17.55
CA LEU A 587 -29.05 4.42 18.61
C LEU A 587 -30.45 4.93 18.28
N SER A 588 -30.68 5.25 17.01
CA SER A 588 -31.96 5.75 16.53
C SER A 588 -33.12 4.80 16.81
N ARG A 589 -32.87 3.48 16.93
CA ARG A 589 -33.91 2.47 17.21
C ARG A 589 -34.36 2.49 18.67
N ILE A 590 -33.47 2.90 19.57
CA ILE A 590 -33.73 3.09 21.00
C ILE A 590 -34.52 4.39 21.19
N TRP A 591 -34.07 5.51 20.59
CA TRP A 591 -34.81 6.78 20.62
C TRP A 591 -36.17 6.70 19.93
N GLY A 592 -36.27 5.96 18.83
CA GLY A 592 -37.55 5.67 18.16
C GLY A 592 -38.47 4.76 18.98
N GLY A 593 -38.00 4.17 20.09
CA GLY A 593 -38.82 3.41 21.01
C GLY A 593 -39.07 1.95 20.63
N ILE A 594 -38.37 1.40 19.62
CA ILE A 594 -38.74 0.11 19.01
C ILE A 594 -37.77 -1.04 19.32
N HIS A 595 -36.57 -0.74 19.84
CA HIS A 595 -35.59 -1.74 20.28
C HIS A 595 -34.94 -1.34 21.62
N PRO A 596 -34.82 -2.25 22.60
CA PRO A 596 -33.95 -2.09 23.77
C PRO A 596 -32.47 -2.39 23.43
N PRO A 597 -31.52 -2.00 24.29
CA PRO A 597 -30.10 -2.30 24.14
C PRO A 597 -29.74 -3.76 23.82
N ILE A 598 -30.49 -4.72 24.40
CA ILE A 598 -30.23 -6.15 24.18
C ILE A 598 -30.49 -6.58 22.74
N ASP A 599 -31.30 -5.84 21.99
CA ASP A 599 -31.50 -6.10 20.56
C ASP A 599 -30.36 -5.50 19.71
N ASP A 600 -29.75 -4.40 20.18
CA ASP A 600 -28.75 -3.62 19.43
C ASP A 600 -27.38 -4.31 19.37
N ILE A 601 -26.73 -4.48 20.52
CA ILE A 601 -25.33 -4.90 20.59
C ILE A 601 -25.07 -6.28 19.96
N PRO A 602 -25.88 -7.32 20.22
CA PRO A 602 -25.69 -8.60 19.53
C PRO A 602 -25.91 -8.45 18.03
N GLY A 603 -26.85 -7.60 17.60
CA GLY A 603 -27.06 -7.28 16.19
C GLY A 603 -25.81 -6.68 15.52
N ARG A 604 -25.17 -5.69 16.15
CA ARG A 604 -23.90 -5.10 15.65
C ARG A 604 -22.79 -6.16 15.60
N LYS A 605 -22.62 -6.97 16.64
CA LYS A 605 -21.60 -8.04 16.69
C LYS A 605 -21.78 -9.08 15.59
N ILE A 606 -23.02 -9.43 15.25
CA ILE A 606 -23.32 -10.30 14.11
C ILE A 606 -22.94 -9.60 12.81
N GLY A 607 -23.28 -8.32 12.66
CA GLY A 607 -22.91 -7.54 11.47
C GLY A 607 -21.40 -7.51 11.21
N MET A 608 -20.58 -7.33 12.26
CA MET A 608 -19.10 -7.36 12.15
C MET A 608 -18.57 -8.70 11.59
N LYS A 609 -19.17 -9.82 12.03
CA LYS A 609 -18.80 -11.16 11.55
C LYS A 609 -19.21 -11.36 10.10
N ILE A 610 -20.44 -11.01 9.75
CA ILE A 610 -20.97 -11.13 8.40
C ILE A 610 -20.14 -10.28 7.42
N ALA A 611 -19.80 -9.04 7.77
CA ALA A 611 -18.95 -8.19 6.92
C ALA A 611 -17.60 -8.84 6.60
N THR A 612 -16.96 -9.43 7.62
CA THR A 612 -15.68 -10.11 7.44
C THR A 612 -15.84 -11.33 6.54
N GLU A 613 -16.80 -12.21 6.85
CA GLU A 613 -17.05 -13.44 6.08
C GLU A 613 -17.42 -13.15 4.62
N SER A 614 -18.36 -12.22 4.40
CA SER A 614 -18.79 -11.82 3.06
C SER A 614 -17.66 -11.16 2.27
N PHE A 615 -16.80 -10.36 2.92
CA PHE A 615 -15.68 -9.71 2.25
C PHE A 615 -14.61 -10.70 1.80
N GLU A 616 -14.15 -11.59 2.68
CA GLU A 616 -13.18 -12.62 2.30
C GLU A 616 -13.77 -13.55 1.22
N PHE A 617 -15.06 -13.88 1.33
CA PHE A 617 -15.73 -14.73 0.36
C PHE A 617 -15.79 -14.11 -1.04
N VAL A 618 -16.06 -12.81 -1.19
CA VAL A 618 -16.11 -12.18 -2.52
C VAL A 618 -14.74 -11.92 -3.13
N LYS A 619 -13.68 -11.82 -2.32
CA LYS A 619 -12.31 -11.65 -2.84
C LYS A 619 -11.93 -12.78 -3.79
N ASP A 620 -12.27 -14.01 -3.43
CA ASP A 620 -12.00 -15.22 -4.23
C ASP A 620 -12.70 -15.22 -5.60
N TYR A 621 -13.78 -14.44 -5.76
CA TYR A 621 -14.43 -14.28 -7.07
C TYR A 621 -13.84 -13.11 -7.86
N PHE A 622 -13.36 -12.07 -7.18
CA PHE A 622 -12.89 -10.84 -7.82
C PHE A 622 -11.48 -10.93 -8.38
N TYR A 623 -10.63 -11.75 -7.74
CA TYR A 623 -9.19 -11.80 -7.91
C TYR A 623 -8.69 -13.24 -7.74
N SER A 624 -7.51 -13.53 -8.28
CA SER A 624 -6.81 -14.81 -8.13
C SER A 624 -5.56 -14.65 -7.26
N ASP A 625 -5.14 -15.75 -6.64
CA ASP A 625 -3.86 -15.97 -5.96
C ASP A 625 -3.32 -17.29 -6.57
N GLU A 626 -2.70 -17.19 -7.75
CA GLU A 626 -2.33 -18.35 -8.57
C GLU A 626 -1.19 -19.17 -7.93
N ASP A 627 -0.25 -18.50 -7.27
CA ASP A 627 0.92 -19.14 -6.68
C ASP A 627 0.75 -19.52 -5.19
N GLN A 628 -0.33 -19.07 -4.54
CA GLN A 628 -0.74 -19.35 -3.16
C GLN A 628 0.19 -18.81 -2.08
N ASP A 629 0.81 -17.66 -2.30
CA ASP A 629 1.63 -16.98 -1.30
C ASP A 629 0.82 -16.14 -0.30
N GLY A 630 -0.46 -15.90 -0.60
CA GLY A 630 -1.42 -15.17 0.23
C GLY A 630 -1.67 -13.72 -0.23
N PHE A 631 -1.07 -13.29 -1.33
CA PHE A 631 -1.36 -12.03 -2.01
C PHE A 631 -2.15 -12.33 -3.28
N TYR A 632 -3.09 -11.43 -3.61
CA TYR A 632 -3.88 -11.57 -4.82
C TYR A 632 -3.29 -10.70 -5.92
N ASN A 633 -3.59 -11.05 -7.16
CA ASN A 633 -3.09 -10.43 -8.39
C ASN A 633 -3.32 -8.89 -8.55
N TYR A 634 -4.07 -8.23 -7.65
CA TYR A 634 -4.24 -6.77 -7.65
C TYR A 634 -3.20 -6.04 -6.78
N GLU A 635 -2.52 -6.77 -5.90
CA GLU A 635 -1.40 -6.27 -5.09
C GLU A 635 -0.09 -7.00 -5.40
N ASP A 636 -0.15 -8.22 -5.94
CA ASP A 636 1.00 -8.98 -6.43
C ASP A 636 1.41 -8.54 -7.85
N CYS A 637 2.70 -8.19 -8.01
CA CYS A 637 3.28 -7.79 -9.27
C CYS A 637 3.72 -8.98 -10.16
N ASP A 638 3.88 -10.18 -9.61
CA ASP A 638 3.98 -11.45 -10.35
C ASP A 638 3.32 -12.62 -9.59
N ASP A 639 1.99 -12.72 -9.73
CA ASP A 639 1.11 -13.75 -9.12
C ASP A 639 1.47 -15.21 -9.50
N ASN A 640 2.51 -15.46 -10.30
CA ASN A 640 3.01 -16.79 -10.64
C ASN A 640 4.31 -17.17 -9.89
N ASP A 641 4.90 -16.26 -9.12
CA ASP A 641 6.16 -16.47 -8.40
C ASP A 641 6.07 -16.08 -6.91
N ARG A 642 5.96 -17.11 -6.05
CA ARG A 642 5.82 -16.98 -4.59
C ARG A 642 6.95 -16.22 -3.88
N SER A 643 7.99 -15.82 -4.60
CA SER A 643 9.10 -15.01 -4.08
C SER A 643 8.98 -13.52 -4.40
N VAL A 644 8.02 -13.14 -5.25
CA VAL A 644 7.69 -11.78 -5.65
C VAL A 644 6.33 -11.44 -5.04
N PHE A 645 6.30 -10.56 -4.05
CA PHE A 645 5.07 -10.18 -3.37
C PHE A 645 5.22 -8.91 -2.53
N PRO A 646 4.13 -8.22 -2.18
CA PRO A 646 4.17 -7.03 -1.33
C PRO A 646 4.97 -7.21 -0.03
N GLY A 647 6.12 -6.54 0.04
CA GLY A 647 7.01 -6.58 1.21
C GLY A 647 7.98 -7.76 1.25
N ALA A 648 8.22 -8.44 0.13
CA ALA A 648 9.36 -9.35 -0.03
C ALA A 648 10.71 -8.62 0.17
N VAL A 649 11.81 -9.37 0.20
CA VAL A 649 13.17 -8.79 0.29
C VAL A 649 13.73 -8.70 -1.11
N GLU A 650 14.25 -7.52 -1.48
CA GLU A 650 14.92 -7.29 -2.76
C GLU A 650 16.15 -8.19 -2.94
N ILE A 651 16.32 -8.66 -4.17
CA ILE A 651 17.45 -9.45 -4.64
C ILE A 651 17.93 -8.80 -5.93
N CYS A 652 19.24 -8.69 -6.14
CA CYS A 652 19.82 -8.09 -7.35
C CYS A 652 19.59 -8.96 -8.59
N ASP A 653 18.37 -8.97 -9.11
CA ASP A 653 17.91 -9.75 -10.25
C ASP A 653 17.20 -8.91 -11.31
N GLY A 654 17.03 -7.60 -11.05
CA GLY A 654 16.36 -6.67 -11.95
C GLY A 654 14.84 -6.77 -11.94
N ILE A 655 14.26 -7.43 -10.93
CA ILE A 655 12.83 -7.53 -10.66
C ILE A 655 12.52 -6.68 -9.43
N ASP A 656 11.32 -6.10 -9.40
CA ASP A 656 10.75 -5.51 -8.19
C ASP A 656 10.20 -6.67 -7.35
N ASN A 657 10.99 -7.24 -6.43
CA ASN A 657 10.56 -8.42 -5.69
C ASN A 657 9.48 -8.06 -4.67
N ASN A 658 9.52 -6.85 -4.11
CA ASN A 658 8.66 -6.43 -3.02
C ASN A 658 7.41 -5.64 -3.46
N CYS A 659 7.24 -5.44 -4.77
CA CYS A 659 6.15 -4.75 -5.44
C CYS A 659 5.93 -3.30 -4.97
N ASP A 660 7.00 -2.56 -4.63
CA ASP A 660 6.92 -1.15 -4.22
C ASP A 660 7.07 -0.15 -5.39
N GLY A 661 7.36 -0.66 -6.59
CA GLY A 661 7.57 0.11 -7.82
C GLY A 661 9.02 0.56 -8.06
N GLN A 662 9.95 0.17 -7.20
CA GLN A 662 11.39 0.30 -7.38
C GLN A 662 12.00 -1.08 -7.69
N ILE A 663 13.19 -1.09 -8.28
CA ILE A 663 13.86 -2.33 -8.67
C ILE A 663 15.23 -2.33 -7.99
N ASP A 664 15.56 -3.42 -7.32
CA ASP A 664 16.85 -3.67 -6.67
C ASP A 664 17.24 -2.58 -5.65
N GLU A 665 16.28 -1.94 -4.97
CA GLU A 665 16.55 -0.91 -3.96
C GLU A 665 16.98 -1.48 -2.60
N ASP A 666 17.53 -0.62 -1.74
CA ASP A 666 18.08 -1.00 -0.42
C ASP A 666 19.19 -2.08 -0.46
N LEU A 667 19.73 -2.37 -1.65
CA LEU A 667 20.88 -3.24 -1.86
C LEU A 667 22.22 -2.48 -1.81
N GLU A 668 23.29 -3.20 -1.49
CA GLU A 668 24.65 -2.67 -1.55
C GLU A 668 25.05 -2.45 -3.02
N ILE A 669 25.47 -1.24 -3.35
CA ILE A 669 25.91 -0.85 -4.70
C ILE A 669 27.43 -0.96 -4.79
N TYR A 670 27.89 -1.73 -5.78
CA TYR A 670 29.28 -1.89 -6.16
C TYR A 670 29.58 -1.03 -7.40
N THR A 671 30.69 -0.31 -7.37
CA THR A 671 31.20 0.46 -8.51
C THR A 671 32.34 -0.31 -9.16
N TYR A 672 32.21 -0.60 -10.46
CA TYR A 672 33.27 -1.19 -11.27
C TYR A 672 33.76 -0.21 -12.33
N TYR A 673 34.96 -0.44 -12.85
CA TYR A 673 35.66 0.43 -13.79
C TYR A 673 35.91 -0.30 -15.10
N GLU A 674 35.71 0.36 -16.25
CA GLU A 674 35.91 -0.25 -17.57
C GLU A 674 37.38 -0.70 -17.72
N ASP A 675 37.58 -1.93 -18.20
CA ASP A 675 38.87 -2.54 -18.54
C ASP A 675 38.82 -2.84 -20.05
N LEU A 676 39.22 -1.86 -20.85
CA LEU A 676 39.01 -1.85 -22.30
C LEU A 676 40.06 -2.69 -23.05
N ASP A 677 41.26 -2.87 -22.49
CA ASP A 677 42.33 -3.66 -23.10
C ASP A 677 42.53 -5.06 -22.48
N GLU A 678 41.72 -5.40 -21.48
CA GLU A 678 41.62 -6.70 -20.81
C GLU A 678 42.87 -7.09 -20.01
N ASP A 679 43.55 -6.12 -19.39
CA ASP A 679 44.75 -6.35 -18.56
C ASP A 679 44.46 -6.55 -17.05
N GLY A 680 43.24 -6.26 -16.62
CA GLY A 680 42.78 -6.40 -15.23
C GLY A 680 42.79 -5.10 -14.41
N TYR A 681 43.19 -3.97 -15.00
CA TYR A 681 43.13 -2.65 -14.38
C TYR A 681 42.08 -1.78 -15.06
N GLY A 682 41.44 -0.91 -14.27
CA GLY A 682 40.25 -0.19 -14.72
C GLY A 682 40.44 1.32 -14.82
N ASN A 683 39.68 1.94 -15.73
CA ASN A 683 39.68 3.37 -15.96
C ASN A 683 38.85 4.15 -14.94
N MET A 684 39.50 5.00 -14.15
CA MET A 684 38.84 5.80 -13.10
C MET A 684 37.71 6.73 -13.60
N ASN A 685 37.64 7.03 -14.90
CA ASN A 685 36.67 7.97 -15.47
C ASN A 685 35.46 7.27 -16.11
N VAL A 686 35.50 5.95 -16.25
CA VAL A 686 34.40 5.17 -16.83
C VAL A 686 33.95 4.14 -15.80
N THR A 687 32.88 4.48 -15.09
CA THR A 687 32.34 3.66 -13.99
C THR A 687 30.99 3.08 -14.34
N MET A 688 30.70 1.90 -13.79
CA MET A 688 29.37 1.29 -13.79
C MET A 688 28.99 0.90 -12.36
N ASP A 689 27.88 1.45 -11.88
CA ASP A 689 27.28 1.09 -10.60
C ASP A 689 26.28 -0.06 -10.79
N THR A 690 26.33 -1.07 -9.94
CA THR A 690 25.40 -2.20 -9.93
C THR A 690 25.31 -2.84 -8.54
N CYS A 691 24.19 -3.45 -8.20
CA CYS A 691 24.04 -4.26 -6.99
C CYS A 691 24.73 -5.64 -7.10
N ALA A 692 25.25 -5.99 -8.28
CA ALA A 692 25.89 -7.29 -8.51
C ALA A 692 27.28 -7.35 -7.83
N LEU A 693 27.49 -8.39 -7.02
CA LEU A 693 28.77 -8.62 -6.31
C LEU A 693 29.95 -8.96 -7.24
N LEU A 694 29.70 -9.32 -8.50
CA LEU A 694 30.74 -9.60 -9.48
C LEU A 694 30.76 -8.52 -10.57
N PRO A 695 31.95 -8.12 -11.05
CA PRO A 695 32.06 -7.15 -12.13
C PRO A 695 31.37 -7.65 -13.41
N PRO A 696 30.61 -6.78 -14.11
CA PRO A 696 30.13 -7.06 -15.45
C PRO A 696 31.29 -7.34 -16.43
N PRO A 697 31.05 -8.08 -17.54
CA PRO A 697 32.07 -8.28 -18.56
C PRO A 697 32.61 -6.95 -19.10
N GLY A 698 33.95 -6.81 -19.15
CA GLY A 698 34.63 -5.58 -19.55
C GLY A 698 34.83 -4.56 -18.43
N PHE A 699 34.58 -4.94 -17.17
CA PHE A 699 34.82 -4.10 -16.00
C PHE A 699 35.61 -4.85 -14.92
N VAL A 700 36.29 -4.10 -14.04
CA VAL A 700 37.08 -4.60 -12.90
C VAL A 700 36.84 -3.77 -11.63
N GLU A 701 37.29 -4.27 -10.47
CA GLU A 701 37.05 -3.66 -9.15
C GLU A 701 37.95 -2.46 -8.83
N ASN A 702 39.06 -2.28 -9.56
CA ASN A 702 40.06 -1.25 -9.31
C ASN A 702 40.03 -0.16 -10.38
N ALA A 703 40.59 1.01 -10.05
CA ALA A 703 40.59 2.21 -10.90
C ALA A 703 42.02 2.65 -11.24
N ASP A 704 42.95 1.70 -11.31
CA ASP A 704 44.38 1.97 -11.23
C ASP A 704 45.06 2.10 -12.60
N ASP A 705 44.30 2.04 -13.70
CA ASP A 705 44.83 2.17 -15.06
C ASP A 705 45.00 3.64 -15.49
N CYS A 706 46.21 4.00 -15.93
CA CYS A 706 46.53 5.33 -16.44
C CYS A 706 46.39 5.48 -17.97
N ASP A 707 46.37 4.39 -18.74
CA ASP A 707 46.02 4.34 -20.17
C ASP A 707 45.36 2.99 -20.54
N ASP A 708 44.06 2.91 -20.26
CA ASP A 708 43.11 1.81 -20.52
C ASP A 708 42.96 1.42 -22.01
N THR A 709 43.81 1.94 -22.89
CA THR A 709 43.89 1.51 -24.30
C THR A 709 45.15 0.69 -24.60
N VAL A 710 46.02 0.49 -23.60
CA VAL A 710 47.35 -0.12 -23.74
C VAL A 710 47.66 -1.09 -22.59
N PHE A 711 47.51 -2.39 -22.87
CA PHE A 711 47.73 -3.52 -21.94
C PHE A 711 49.04 -3.53 -21.11
N ALA A 712 50.03 -2.73 -21.51
CA ALA A 712 51.33 -2.66 -20.83
C ALA A 712 51.49 -1.43 -19.92
N THR A 713 50.47 -0.56 -19.86
CA THR A 713 50.49 0.74 -19.18
C THR A 713 49.55 0.69 -17.98
N ASN A 714 49.96 -0.02 -16.94
CA ASN A 714 49.17 -0.29 -15.74
C ASN A 714 50.10 -0.42 -14.52
N PRO A 715 49.63 -0.53 -13.28
CA PRO A 715 50.49 -0.62 -12.08
C PRO A 715 51.57 -1.71 -12.07
N GLU A 716 51.43 -2.76 -12.88
CA GLU A 716 52.42 -3.83 -13.06
C GLU A 716 53.25 -3.70 -14.35
N GLY A 717 53.04 -2.62 -15.11
CA GLY A 717 53.79 -2.28 -16.31
C GLY A 717 55.29 -2.18 -16.04
N VAL A 718 56.07 -2.48 -17.08
CA VAL A 718 57.53 -2.35 -17.01
C VAL A 718 57.93 -1.11 -17.79
N GLU A 719 58.61 -0.20 -17.10
CA GLU A 719 59.19 0.99 -17.70
C GLU A 719 60.07 0.64 -18.91
N ILE A 720 59.87 1.39 -19.99
CA ILE A 720 60.67 1.37 -21.20
C ILE A 720 60.88 2.81 -21.63
N CYS A 721 62.06 3.13 -22.19
CA CYS A 721 62.49 4.50 -22.49
C CYS A 721 61.68 5.11 -23.65
N ASP A 722 60.43 5.48 -23.41
CA ASP A 722 59.49 5.99 -24.40
C ASP A 722 58.81 7.31 -23.96
N GLY A 723 59.06 7.76 -22.73
CA GLY A 723 58.50 9.00 -22.19
C GLY A 723 57.07 8.87 -21.67
N ILE A 724 56.57 7.65 -21.50
CA ILE A 724 55.30 7.31 -20.87
C ILE A 724 55.59 6.73 -19.48
N ASP A 725 54.66 6.95 -18.53
CA ASP A 725 54.67 6.29 -17.22
C ASP A 725 53.95 4.96 -17.37
N ASN A 726 54.71 3.89 -17.62
CA ASN A 726 54.14 2.60 -17.99
C ASN A 726 53.64 1.83 -16.78
N ASN A 727 54.13 2.14 -15.58
CA ASN A 727 53.71 1.50 -14.36
C ASN A 727 52.75 2.35 -13.51
N CYS A 728 52.24 3.44 -14.07
CA CYS A 728 51.27 4.36 -13.47
C CYS A 728 51.66 4.85 -12.06
N ASN A 729 52.95 4.98 -11.75
CA ASN A 729 53.42 5.37 -10.42
C ASN A 729 53.64 6.89 -10.26
N GLY A 730 53.49 7.65 -11.34
CA GLY A 730 53.64 9.10 -11.41
C GLY A 730 55.05 9.58 -11.78
N GLU A 731 56.01 8.68 -12.00
CA GLU A 731 57.33 8.95 -12.57
C GLU A 731 57.39 8.42 -14.02
N ILE A 732 58.26 9.00 -14.85
CA ILE A 732 58.39 8.62 -16.27
C ILE A 732 59.78 8.04 -16.48
N ASP A 733 59.87 6.87 -17.13
CA ASP A 733 61.10 6.19 -17.53
C ASP A 733 62.06 5.87 -16.36
N GLU A 734 61.54 5.64 -15.14
CA GLU A 734 62.36 5.37 -13.97
C GLU A 734 62.90 3.94 -13.90
N GLY A 735 63.92 3.71 -13.08
CA GLY A 735 64.56 2.39 -12.96
C GLY A 735 65.36 1.92 -14.18
N LEU A 736 65.36 2.70 -15.28
CA LEU A 736 66.11 2.42 -16.50
C LEU A 736 67.61 2.80 -16.38
N THR A 737 68.44 2.14 -17.21
CA THR A 737 69.87 2.45 -17.29
C THR A 737 70.07 3.78 -18.00
N ILE A 738 70.71 4.73 -17.33
CA ILE A 738 71.08 6.03 -17.91
C ILE A 738 72.46 5.95 -18.57
N TYR A 739 72.52 6.35 -19.83
CA TYR A 739 73.74 6.53 -20.62
C TYR A 739 74.08 8.01 -20.71
N THR A 740 75.35 8.33 -20.47
CA THR A 740 75.88 9.68 -20.65
C THR A 740 76.67 9.73 -21.95
N TYR A 741 76.33 10.66 -22.84
CA TYR A 741 77.11 10.97 -24.04
C TYR A 741 77.65 12.40 -23.99
N TYR A 742 78.69 12.68 -24.75
CA TYR A 742 79.38 13.97 -24.77
C TYR A 742 79.30 14.57 -26.18
N LEU A 743 79.09 15.88 -26.27
CA LEU A 743 78.98 16.58 -27.54
C LEU A 743 80.29 16.43 -28.35
N ASP A 744 80.17 16.07 -29.63
CA ASP A 744 81.25 16.01 -30.63
C ASP A 744 80.91 17.06 -31.70
N SER A 745 81.47 18.25 -31.53
CA SER A 745 81.08 19.46 -32.27
C SER A 745 81.74 19.55 -33.64
N ASP A 746 82.97 19.05 -33.78
CA ASP A 746 83.72 19.06 -35.03
C ASP A 746 83.70 17.73 -35.80
N GLN A 747 83.07 16.70 -35.21
CA GLN A 747 82.75 15.41 -35.80
C GLN A 747 83.97 14.54 -36.09
N ASP A 748 85.00 14.62 -35.25
CA ASP A 748 86.18 13.77 -35.35
C ASP A 748 86.05 12.43 -34.61
N GLY A 749 84.98 12.26 -33.82
CA GLY A 749 84.67 11.06 -33.06
C GLY A 749 85.06 11.12 -31.58
N PHE A 750 85.60 12.24 -31.11
CA PHE A 750 85.92 12.47 -29.71
C PHE A 750 84.99 13.52 -29.08
N GLY A 751 84.62 13.31 -27.83
CA GLY A 751 83.58 14.11 -27.17
C GLY A 751 84.14 15.07 -26.14
N ASN A 752 83.42 16.16 -25.89
CA ASN A 752 83.81 17.19 -24.93
C ASN A 752 83.23 16.95 -23.54
N ALA A 753 84.12 16.71 -22.57
CA ALA A 753 83.77 16.48 -21.16
C ALA A 753 82.91 17.60 -20.52
N ALA A 754 82.91 18.82 -21.08
CA ALA A 754 82.14 19.94 -20.53
C ALA A 754 80.64 19.92 -20.88
N HIS A 755 80.22 19.07 -21.83
CA HIS A 755 78.84 19.03 -22.33
C HIS A 755 78.24 17.61 -22.34
N PRO A 756 77.95 17.02 -21.16
CA PRO A 756 77.30 15.72 -21.07
C PRO A 756 75.78 15.80 -21.32
N LEU A 757 75.22 14.74 -21.88
CA LEU A 757 73.79 14.47 -22.04
C LEU A 757 73.44 13.10 -21.46
N ASP A 758 72.59 13.09 -20.43
CA ASP A 758 72.06 11.86 -19.83
C ASP A 758 70.74 11.46 -20.50
N THR A 759 70.60 10.19 -20.87
CA THR A 759 69.40 9.63 -21.49
C THR A 759 69.30 8.12 -21.21
N CYS A 760 68.09 7.55 -21.16
CA CYS A 760 67.89 6.10 -21.09
C CYS A 760 68.10 5.40 -22.46
N LEU A 761 68.41 6.14 -23.52
CA LEU A 761 68.72 5.59 -24.84
C LEU A 761 70.14 5.02 -24.91
N ALA A 762 70.23 3.72 -25.20
CA ALA A 762 71.50 3.00 -25.36
C ALA A 762 72.32 3.39 -26.61
N SER A 763 71.79 4.27 -27.46
CA SER A 763 72.49 4.80 -28.63
C SER A 763 72.72 6.30 -28.49
N ALA A 764 73.94 6.75 -28.82
CA ALA A 764 74.29 8.16 -28.76
C ALA A 764 73.35 8.99 -29.64
N PRO A 765 72.73 10.05 -29.10
CA PRO A 765 71.99 11.02 -29.90
C PRO A 765 72.90 11.67 -30.94
N SER A 766 72.32 12.16 -32.05
CA SER A 766 73.09 12.81 -33.12
C SER A 766 73.98 13.94 -32.58
N ASN A 767 75.24 13.99 -33.02
CA ASN A 767 76.31 14.90 -32.58
C ASN A 767 76.83 14.64 -31.15
N TYR A 768 76.56 13.48 -30.56
CA TYR A 768 77.18 13.05 -29.31
C TYR A 768 77.92 11.73 -29.51
N VAL A 769 79.00 11.54 -28.75
CA VAL A 769 79.82 10.32 -28.71
C VAL A 769 79.98 9.82 -27.27
N ASN A 770 80.44 8.59 -27.10
CA ASN A 770 80.50 7.90 -25.80
C ASN A 770 81.84 8.03 -25.07
N ASN A 771 82.72 8.91 -25.54
CA ASN A 771 84.00 9.23 -24.92
C ASN A 771 84.07 10.73 -24.65
N SER A 772 84.97 11.14 -23.75
CA SER A 772 85.14 12.53 -23.34
C SER A 772 86.57 13.01 -23.56
N ASP A 773 87.24 12.47 -24.58
CA ASP A 773 88.71 12.49 -24.69
C ASP A 773 89.25 13.65 -25.54
N ASP A 774 88.36 14.50 -26.08
CA ASP A 774 88.75 15.59 -26.95
C ASP A 774 89.35 16.77 -26.16
N CYS A 775 90.60 17.13 -26.46
CA CYS A 775 91.26 18.29 -25.85
C CYS A 775 90.96 19.62 -26.58
N ASN A 776 90.38 19.58 -27.79
CA ASN A 776 89.93 20.74 -28.55
C ASN A 776 88.79 20.42 -29.55
N ASP A 777 87.57 20.31 -29.00
CA ASP A 777 86.27 20.08 -29.68
C ASP A 777 85.79 21.20 -30.63
N ALA A 778 86.73 21.93 -31.21
CA ALA A 778 86.47 22.90 -32.27
C ALA A 778 87.43 22.73 -33.46
N ASP A 779 88.38 21.78 -33.38
CA ASP A 779 89.39 21.51 -34.39
C ASP A 779 89.69 20.01 -34.48
N GLY A 780 89.00 19.30 -35.37
CA GLY A 780 89.14 17.85 -35.59
C GLY A 780 90.47 17.38 -36.18
N SER A 781 91.51 18.21 -36.12
CA SER A 781 92.91 17.81 -36.33
C SER A 781 93.71 17.63 -35.04
N ILE A 782 93.12 17.98 -33.89
CA ILE A 782 93.73 17.89 -32.56
C ILE A 782 92.89 16.93 -31.73
N TYR A 783 93.35 15.69 -31.65
CA TYR A 783 92.66 14.62 -30.94
C TYR A 783 93.66 13.56 -30.48
N PRO A 784 93.32 12.73 -29.49
CA PRO A 784 94.20 11.65 -29.04
C PRO A 784 94.66 10.74 -30.19
N ASP A 785 95.97 10.50 -30.32
CA ASP A 785 96.63 9.74 -31.42
C ASP A 785 96.78 10.48 -32.77
N ALA A 786 96.59 11.80 -32.84
CA ALA A 786 96.97 12.57 -34.03
C ALA A 786 98.51 12.53 -34.28
N LEU A 787 98.95 12.92 -35.48
CA LEU A 787 100.37 12.89 -35.84
C LEU A 787 101.08 14.15 -35.30
N ASP A 788 101.90 13.98 -34.27
CA ASP A 788 102.73 15.05 -33.67
C ASP A 788 103.91 15.45 -34.59
N PHE A 789 104.05 16.76 -34.84
CA PHE A 789 105.06 17.34 -35.72
C PHE A 789 106.22 17.96 -34.90
N PRO A 790 107.44 17.36 -34.94
CA PRO A 790 108.56 17.75 -34.10
C PRO A 790 108.91 19.25 -34.13
N ASP A 791 109.05 19.83 -32.94
CA ASP A 791 109.52 21.18 -32.62
C ASP A 791 108.60 22.32 -33.18
N ASN A 792 107.26 22.13 -33.20
CA ASN A 792 106.26 23.10 -33.67
C ASN A 792 105.44 23.83 -32.55
N ASP A 793 105.62 23.49 -31.26
CA ASP A 793 104.91 24.01 -30.08
C ASP A 793 103.39 23.71 -30.02
N ILE A 794 102.86 22.80 -30.85
CA ILE A 794 101.47 22.32 -30.79
C ILE A 794 101.50 20.86 -30.31
N ASP A 795 100.50 20.48 -29.51
CA ASP A 795 100.32 19.12 -28.98
C ASP A 795 99.12 18.49 -29.69
N GLU A 796 99.30 18.13 -30.97
CA GLU A 796 98.21 17.63 -31.80
C GLU A 796 97.62 16.32 -31.27
N ASP A 797 98.42 15.47 -30.62
CA ASP A 797 98.00 14.16 -30.14
C ASP A 797 97.44 14.16 -28.70
N CYS A 798 97.20 15.36 -28.15
CA CYS A 798 96.73 15.58 -26.77
C CYS A 798 97.57 14.84 -25.71
N SER A 799 98.85 14.51 -25.98
CA SER A 799 99.74 13.80 -25.05
C SER A 799 100.35 14.71 -23.98
N GLY A 800 100.31 16.02 -24.22
CA GLY A 800 100.85 17.08 -23.40
C GLY A 800 102.28 17.50 -23.73
N ARG A 801 102.88 17.09 -24.88
CA ARG A 801 104.30 17.36 -25.26
C ARG A 801 104.57 17.29 -26.79
N ASP A 802 105.66 17.93 -27.26
CA ASP A 802 106.16 17.98 -28.68
C ASP A 802 107.53 17.21 -28.88
N ALA A 803 107.87 16.70 -30.09
CA ALA A 803 108.94 15.71 -30.43
C ALA A 803 110.33 16.22 -31.01
N SER A 804 111.48 15.45 -31.08
CA SER A 804 112.88 15.92 -31.53
C SER A 804 113.93 14.89 -32.18
N ALA A 805 115.10 15.28 -32.82
CA ALA A 805 116.08 14.43 -33.65
C ALA A 805 117.69 14.53 -33.45
N PHE A 806 118.54 13.59 -34.00
CA PHE A 806 119.96 13.14 -33.60
C PHE A 806 121.26 13.55 -34.46
N ALA A 807 122.53 13.70 -33.90
CA ALA A 807 123.86 13.91 -34.62
C ALA A 807 125.23 13.63 -33.85
N PHE A 808 126.39 13.37 -34.53
CA PHE A 808 127.79 13.12 -33.98
C PHE A 808 128.89 14.13 -34.44
N VAL A 809 129.86 14.54 -33.58
CA VAL A 809 131.00 15.46 -33.89
C VAL A 809 132.36 14.98 -33.29
N LEU A 810 133.45 15.05 -34.06
CA LEU A 810 134.85 14.86 -33.60
C LEU A 810 135.55 16.22 -33.44
N SER A 811 136.18 16.49 -32.29
CA SER A 811 137.06 17.65 -32.08
C SER A 811 138.50 17.32 -32.49
N ASP A 812 138.99 18.00 -33.53
CA ASP A 812 140.38 18.14 -34.01
C ASP A 812 141.35 16.93 -33.94
N LEU A 813 141.71 16.43 -35.13
CA LEU A 813 142.86 15.56 -35.38
C LEU A 813 144.16 16.23 -34.88
N GLY A 814 144.63 15.86 -33.70
CA GLY A 814 145.91 16.33 -33.15
C GLY A 814 145.93 16.64 -31.66
N THR A 815 144.81 16.48 -30.95
CA THR A 815 144.79 16.56 -29.48
C THR A 815 144.64 15.18 -28.85
N SER A 816 145.14 15.01 -27.64
CA SER A 816 145.00 13.76 -26.88
C SER A 816 143.64 13.65 -26.15
N ASN A 817 142.65 14.49 -26.48
CA ASN A 817 141.30 14.49 -25.87
C ASN A 817 140.21 14.27 -26.94
N PHE A 818 139.25 13.39 -26.68
CA PHE A 818 138.13 13.06 -27.57
C PHE A 818 136.81 13.08 -26.81
N VAL A 819 135.73 13.56 -27.42
CA VAL A 819 134.37 13.48 -26.86
C VAL A 819 133.55 12.51 -27.70
N ILE A 820 132.83 11.59 -27.05
CA ILE A 820 131.94 10.62 -27.71
C ILE A 820 130.53 10.85 -27.17
N HIS A 821 129.56 11.17 -28.03
CA HIS A 821 128.13 11.24 -27.69
C HIS A 821 127.44 9.94 -28.09
N TYR A 822 126.51 9.41 -27.28
CA TYR A 822 125.77 8.19 -27.62
C TYR A 822 124.30 8.30 -27.15
N PRO A 823 123.31 7.88 -27.98
CA PRO A 823 121.88 8.11 -27.70
C PRO A 823 121.33 7.32 -26.53
N ASP A 824 121.91 6.14 -26.30
CA ASP A 824 121.30 5.14 -25.43
C ASP A 824 122.16 4.95 -24.19
N ASP A 825 121.51 4.72 -23.05
CA ASP A 825 122.16 4.40 -21.80
C ASP A 825 122.81 3.00 -21.86
N ILE A 826 124.01 2.93 -22.43
CA ILE A 826 124.78 1.70 -22.57
C ILE A 826 126.05 1.71 -21.74
N LYS A 827 126.47 0.52 -21.33
CA LYS A 827 127.83 0.27 -20.87
C LYS A 827 128.65 -0.29 -22.03
N ALA A 828 129.82 0.31 -22.26
CA ALA A 828 130.72 -0.10 -23.32
C ALA A 828 132.15 -0.21 -22.79
N ASN A 829 132.90 -1.20 -23.27
CA ASN A 829 134.31 -1.34 -23.01
C ASN A 829 135.12 -0.72 -24.15
N MET A 830 135.90 0.30 -23.80
CA MET A 830 136.85 0.91 -24.71
C MET A 830 138.15 0.13 -24.73
N LYS A 831 138.66 -0.18 -25.93
CA LYS A 831 139.99 -0.74 -26.15
C LYS A 831 140.78 0.12 -27.12
N VAL A 832 142.05 0.37 -26.79
CA VAL A 832 143.01 1.04 -27.68
C VAL A 832 144.13 0.06 -28.01
N LEU A 833 144.31 -0.25 -29.29
CA LEU A 833 145.28 -1.19 -29.82
C LEU A 833 146.41 -0.44 -30.55
N ASP A 834 147.66 -0.89 -30.44
CA ASP A 834 148.74 -0.40 -31.29
C ASP A 834 148.65 -0.99 -32.71
N ILE A 835 149.46 -0.50 -33.65
CA ILE A 835 149.44 -0.99 -35.05
C ILE A 835 149.82 -2.47 -35.21
N SER A 836 150.47 -3.09 -34.21
CA SER A 836 150.74 -4.53 -34.20
C SER A 836 149.55 -5.35 -33.68
N GLY A 837 148.48 -4.68 -33.24
CA GLY A 837 147.28 -5.30 -32.68
C GLY A 837 147.38 -5.59 -31.18
N LYS A 838 148.43 -5.10 -30.49
CA LYS A 838 148.60 -5.30 -29.05
C LYS A 838 147.75 -4.28 -28.28
N LEU A 839 146.99 -4.74 -27.29
CA LEU A 839 146.21 -3.88 -26.39
C LEU A 839 147.10 -2.98 -25.55
N VAL A 840 146.79 -1.69 -25.56
CA VAL A 840 147.56 -0.62 -24.92
C VAL A 840 146.76 0.01 -23.79
N LEU A 841 145.44 0.16 -23.96
CA LEU A 841 144.54 0.67 -22.95
C LEU A 841 143.19 -0.06 -23.04
N SER A 842 142.57 -0.37 -21.90
CA SER A 842 141.18 -0.81 -21.83
C SER A 842 140.48 -0.06 -20.70
N LYS A 843 139.24 0.39 -20.90
CA LYS A 843 138.44 1.06 -19.87
C LYS A 843 136.95 0.82 -20.11
N GLU A 844 136.22 0.42 -19.07
CA GLU A 844 134.76 0.41 -19.10
C GLU A 844 134.21 1.83 -18.99
N LEU A 845 133.17 2.10 -19.77
CA LEU A 845 132.52 3.37 -19.95
C LEU A 845 131.02 3.20 -19.78
N ASP A 846 130.41 4.10 -19.04
CA ASP A 846 128.97 4.15 -18.86
C ASP A 846 128.45 5.45 -19.50
N PHE A 847 127.55 5.34 -20.49
CA PHE A 847 127.03 6.47 -21.27
C PHE A 847 125.71 7.07 -20.72
N PHE A 848 125.51 7.08 -19.39
CA PHE A 848 124.26 7.61 -18.78
C PHE A 848 124.02 9.11 -19.00
N THR A 849 125.07 9.89 -19.27
CA THR A 849 124.96 11.31 -19.58
C THR A 849 124.94 11.60 -21.07
N HIS A 850 124.83 10.55 -21.91
CA HIS A 850 124.78 10.62 -23.38
C HIS A 850 126.02 11.26 -24.04
N TYR A 851 127.08 11.53 -23.27
CA TYR A 851 128.40 11.95 -23.75
C TYR A 851 129.53 11.59 -22.78
N LEU A 852 130.74 11.43 -23.30
CA LEU A 852 131.95 11.05 -22.56
C LEU A 852 133.22 11.71 -23.10
N ASP A 853 133.98 12.34 -22.20
CA ASP A 853 135.32 12.86 -22.47
C ASP A 853 136.42 11.80 -22.21
N LEU A 854 137.29 11.59 -23.19
CA LEU A 854 138.39 10.62 -23.18
C LEU A 854 139.74 11.31 -23.38
N ASN A 855 140.61 11.23 -22.37
CA ASN A 855 141.97 11.74 -22.43
C ASN A 855 142.99 10.59 -22.57
N LEU A 856 143.82 10.66 -23.61
CA LEU A 856 144.80 9.66 -24.03
C LEU A 856 146.25 10.17 -23.96
N THR A 857 146.56 11.25 -23.24
CA THR A 857 147.92 11.85 -23.15
C THR A 857 149.02 10.88 -22.71
N ASN A 858 148.67 9.78 -22.04
CA ASN A 858 149.63 8.80 -21.53
C ASN A 858 150.08 7.76 -22.57
N LEU A 859 149.52 7.79 -23.80
CA LEU A 859 149.99 6.96 -24.90
C LEU A 859 151.24 7.59 -25.54
N THR A 860 152.24 6.76 -25.87
CA THR A 860 153.40 7.18 -26.66
C THR A 860 152.98 7.71 -28.04
N THR A 861 153.72 8.65 -28.64
CA THR A 861 153.48 9.10 -30.02
C THR A 861 153.43 7.92 -30.99
N GLY A 862 152.35 7.82 -31.76
CA GLY A 862 152.09 6.66 -32.59
C GLY A 862 150.66 6.58 -33.10
N LEU A 863 150.40 5.51 -33.86
CA LEU A 863 149.12 5.29 -34.51
C LEU A 863 148.39 4.14 -33.80
N TYR A 864 147.13 4.36 -33.45
CA TYR A 864 146.34 3.45 -32.62
C TYR A 864 144.98 3.18 -33.26
N ILE A 865 144.30 2.12 -32.81
CA ILE A 865 142.91 1.82 -33.16
C ILE A 865 142.09 1.85 -31.87
N LEU A 866 141.08 2.71 -31.82
CA LEU A 866 140.06 2.76 -30.78
C LEU A 866 138.91 1.82 -31.17
N LEU A 867 138.49 0.99 -30.23
CA LEU A 867 137.30 0.15 -30.31
C LEU A 867 136.41 0.46 -29.10
N LEU A 868 135.10 0.53 -29.32
CA LEU A 868 134.11 0.39 -28.27
C LEU A 868 133.38 -0.93 -28.50
N GLU A 869 133.33 -1.76 -27.47
CA GLU A 869 132.58 -3.00 -27.44
C GLU A 869 131.41 -2.85 -26.47
N ASN A 870 130.23 -3.35 -26.80
CA ASN A 870 129.15 -3.44 -25.81
C ASN A 870 129.42 -4.56 -24.78
N GLU A 871 128.55 -4.73 -23.77
CA GLU A 871 128.68 -5.78 -22.74
C GLU A 871 128.75 -7.21 -23.31
N ASN A 872 128.21 -7.43 -24.52
CA ASN A 872 128.24 -8.72 -25.21
C ASN A 872 129.55 -8.96 -25.98
N GLY A 873 130.47 -8.00 -25.97
CA GLY A 873 131.76 -8.05 -26.66
C GLY A 873 131.70 -7.72 -28.16
N GLU A 874 130.57 -7.21 -28.66
CA GLU A 874 130.43 -6.79 -30.06
C GLU A 874 131.00 -5.38 -30.24
N ILE A 875 131.82 -5.20 -31.27
CA ILE A 875 132.39 -3.88 -31.61
C ILE A 875 131.30 -2.99 -32.19
N ILE A 876 130.82 -2.03 -31.39
CA ILE A 876 129.83 -1.02 -31.79
C ILE A 876 130.48 0.21 -32.43
N PHE A 877 131.79 0.40 -32.21
CA PHE A 877 132.53 1.51 -32.81
C PHE A 877 133.99 1.14 -33.04
N ARG A 878 134.55 1.59 -34.17
CA ARG A 878 135.97 1.41 -34.52
C ARG A 878 136.49 2.64 -35.24
N GLN A 879 137.53 3.26 -34.69
CA GLN A 879 138.16 4.43 -35.31
C GLN A 879 139.69 4.37 -35.23
N LYS A 880 140.35 4.86 -36.28
CA LYS A 880 141.80 5.05 -36.30
C LYS A 880 142.15 6.34 -35.54
N LEU A 881 143.04 6.24 -34.57
CA LEU A 881 143.56 7.37 -33.81
C LEU A 881 145.03 7.64 -34.19
N VAL A 882 145.42 8.90 -34.21
CA VAL A 882 146.81 9.32 -34.35
C VAL A 882 147.13 10.16 -33.12
N ASN A 883 148.04 9.70 -32.27
CA ASN A 883 148.55 10.50 -31.16
C ASN A 883 149.88 11.13 -31.61
N PRO A 884 149.94 12.47 -31.75
CA PRO A 884 151.10 13.17 -32.32
C PRO A 884 152.38 13.09 -31.49
#